data_AF-A0A9P8RQ60-F1
#
_entry.id   AF-A0A9P8RQ60-F1
#
_cell.length_a   1.000
_cell.length_b   1.000
_cell.length_c   1.000
_cell.angle_alpha   90.00
_cell.angle_beta   90.00
_cell.angle_gamma   90.00
#
_symmetry.space_group_name_H-M   'P 1'
#
loop_
_entity.id
_entity.type
_entity.pdbx_description
1 polymer ?
#
loop_
_entity_poly.entity_id
_entity_poly.type
_entity_poly.pdbx_seq_one_letter_code
_entity_poly.pdbx_strand_id
1 'polypeptide(L)'
;MAFDTSIQSPYTLVRLPHPVADGFQGRFLAADVVGGSRKRKRPEVAVGIDGEGVNIYDVRLMLLAMLRAASPAPRIWCFSETANKTSPRSRSFGDAIVTTSHRDVNLPESPIVHLDVLPSGKASKIDVDVVAVHENGIARCLSMDLSREYWSTSISTPSPGDSFGGGPEGSLAVEYTATMDPAIARKGLLRSREDALSFLNPDAGKGGQATSILFLVTRPSNNALSMTKGRSIHILSIQTSLSSDSLSGRKQPQTLLTSRLPSATPQTKVSTAKARFTLHPSSGALYHVADDSLTVYDLSGAVPKILSQLTFKTSGPVSLLRISPAIILVASPASIDVYNTKHWSLQASLPTTETAPSGSTSRKRKLVDPISNKFPEQITLVSYFADTRLAIGLAGLELVAIRVALPSESSVAGGRKRDDLLINAIGRGIEVPRIAMDIKPALGSLPTVLERYYPGSALADEDRIERLITDMDRYVKRGDFENFERLFAEEVGIKRDKSSLKDWRARRDTWEKEHALNRGKEANSMGLTNGLGRHGSETTRTLEIADGRPPEFPEERPLPRWVWPEEFRGGDRFLVNPRLVRYVLGKIFSWSNGHQTSISGETGSEEHTMKPGLGIMFYAPNVFRWLVESGNFSISNLELSIRRTAPRGGFLRGLPAGDFVKALADFDPEMKLLLYVLRSSVYLDVGELLSALKLLMRSLEFPISGTRSTLQQITSGDAFGSPVVNGNSSTALRLEEDAAQRDLDLALSVLETGSAVREEALTAVLIRLHSFPSSTTAKAIRRDLSGDEVLSLVQLLRNELSRGGWTSSYLDEDVENFDEEQQSANGRGVHLISDLIGCALDSSGPAGWLLSAATSSDNDSKTMEDLVATLRFEVSAALECVEEATYLNGLLGEMVRYGKSVEMAQHPNESSKSKSRKIKTFLQNPEVRLLPLGLKADSGVSLTRVGAGGEIQRRSARDRGNLISKSVGKYSFERIR
;
A
#
# COMPACT_ATOMS: atom_id res chain seq x y z
N MET A 1 2.52 -8.69 7.68
CA MET A 1 1.36 -9.43 8.20
C MET A 1 0.78 -10.24 7.05
N ALA A 2 0.66 -11.55 7.20
CA ALA A 2 0.19 -12.44 6.12
C ALA A 2 -1.33 -12.31 5.95
N PHE A 3 -1.78 -12.27 4.70
CA PHE A 3 -3.16 -11.95 4.31
C PHE A 3 -3.82 -13.21 3.74
N ASP A 4 -4.69 -13.86 4.52
CA ASP A 4 -5.05 -15.28 4.33
C ASP A 4 -6.21 -15.59 3.34
N THR A 5 -6.58 -14.67 2.44
CA THR A 5 -7.50 -15.05 1.35
C THR A 5 -6.68 -15.64 0.22
N SER A 6 -6.84 -16.94 -0.05
CA SER A 6 -6.15 -17.62 -1.15
C SER A 6 -7.12 -18.41 -2.02
N ILE A 7 -6.85 -18.41 -3.33
CA ILE A 7 -7.57 -19.18 -4.34
C ILE A 7 -6.56 -20.18 -4.90
N GLN A 8 -6.95 -21.45 -4.98
CA GLN A 8 -6.14 -22.48 -5.62
C GLN A 8 -6.51 -22.61 -7.10
N SER A 9 -5.56 -23.11 -7.89
CA SER A 9 -5.80 -23.43 -9.30
C SER A 9 -7.01 -24.36 -9.43
N PRO A 10 -7.94 -24.08 -10.38
CA PRO A 10 -9.03 -24.98 -10.68
C PRO A 10 -8.50 -26.38 -11.03
N TYR A 11 -9.20 -27.42 -10.58
CA TYR A 11 -8.89 -28.81 -10.94
C TYR A 11 -10.15 -29.54 -11.37
N THR A 12 -10.00 -30.46 -12.31
CA THR A 12 -11.11 -31.24 -12.88
C THR A 12 -11.59 -32.25 -11.85
N LEU A 13 -12.88 -32.19 -11.48
CA LEU A 13 -13.57 -33.20 -10.69
C LEU A 13 -13.90 -34.42 -11.55
N VAL A 14 -14.59 -34.17 -12.67
CA VAL A 14 -15.06 -35.20 -13.58
C VAL A 14 -15.09 -34.65 -15.00
N ARG A 15 -14.67 -35.46 -15.98
CA ARG A 15 -14.86 -35.18 -17.40
C ARG A 15 -16.24 -35.63 -17.82
N LEU A 16 -17.04 -34.69 -18.32
CA LEU A 16 -18.40 -34.93 -18.77
C LEU A 16 -18.39 -35.64 -20.14
N PRO A 17 -19.37 -36.51 -20.40
CA PRO A 17 -19.62 -37.06 -21.72
C PRO A 17 -19.87 -35.96 -22.77
N HIS A 18 -19.61 -36.30 -24.03
CA HIS A 18 -19.89 -35.36 -25.13
C HIS A 18 -21.40 -35.32 -25.41
N PRO A 19 -21.98 -34.13 -25.64
CA PRO A 19 -23.38 -34.02 -26.02
C PRO A 19 -23.63 -34.74 -27.35
N VAL A 20 -24.74 -35.47 -27.44
CA VAL A 20 -25.14 -36.20 -28.65
C VAL A 20 -26.18 -35.35 -29.36
N ALA A 21 -25.77 -34.44 -30.23
CA ALA A 21 -26.70 -33.57 -30.96
C ALA A 21 -26.48 -33.64 -32.47
N ASP A 22 -27.53 -34.07 -33.18
CA ASP A 22 -27.68 -33.86 -34.62
C ASP A 22 -27.88 -32.35 -34.89
N GLY A 23 -26.81 -31.64 -35.25
CA GLY A 23 -26.89 -30.32 -35.89
C GLY A 23 -26.93 -29.07 -34.99
N PHE A 24 -27.02 -29.20 -33.65
CA PHE A 24 -26.84 -28.07 -32.71
C PHE A 24 -25.59 -28.28 -31.84
N GLN A 25 -24.80 -27.22 -31.59
CA GLN A 25 -23.72 -27.27 -30.58
C GLN A 25 -24.31 -27.64 -29.21
N GLY A 26 -24.16 -28.90 -28.79
CA GLY A 26 -24.77 -29.37 -27.55
C GLY A 26 -24.25 -28.62 -26.32
N ARG A 27 -25.14 -28.38 -25.35
CA ARG A 27 -24.91 -27.55 -24.17
C ARG A 27 -24.91 -28.39 -22.89
N PHE A 28 -24.24 -27.84 -21.89
CA PHE A 28 -24.27 -28.33 -20.51
C PHE A 28 -24.99 -27.31 -19.64
N LEU A 29 -25.86 -27.79 -18.76
CA LEU A 29 -26.47 -27.00 -17.71
C LEU A 29 -26.28 -27.71 -16.38
N ALA A 30 -25.78 -26.99 -15.37
CA ALA A 30 -25.60 -27.54 -14.04
C ALA A 30 -26.43 -26.77 -13.02
N ALA A 31 -26.96 -27.49 -12.03
CA ALA A 31 -27.79 -26.93 -10.97
C ALA A 31 -27.54 -27.63 -9.63
N ASP A 32 -27.90 -26.94 -8.55
CA ASP A 32 -27.84 -27.48 -7.19
C ASP A 32 -28.89 -28.58 -6.99
N VAL A 33 -28.49 -29.69 -6.36
CA VAL A 33 -29.44 -30.71 -5.91
C VAL A 33 -29.99 -30.33 -4.53
N VAL A 34 -31.31 -30.39 -4.40
CA VAL A 34 -32.03 -29.92 -3.22
C VAL A 34 -32.92 -31.03 -2.68
N GLY A 35 -32.99 -31.17 -1.34
CA GLY A 35 -33.80 -32.20 -0.68
C GLY A 35 -34.67 -31.69 0.48
N GLY A 36 -35.79 -32.39 0.70
CA GLY A 36 -36.72 -32.17 1.82
C GLY A 36 -37.68 -30.98 1.64
N SER A 37 -38.64 -30.84 2.56
CA SER A 37 -39.71 -29.82 2.51
C SER A 37 -39.22 -28.37 2.62
N ARG A 38 -37.98 -28.14 3.07
CA ARG A 38 -37.37 -26.81 3.24
C ARG A 38 -36.28 -26.49 2.20
N LYS A 39 -36.23 -27.22 1.09
CA LYS A 39 -35.23 -27.03 0.03
C LYS A 39 -33.78 -26.96 0.55
N ARG A 40 -33.35 -27.95 1.33
CA ARG A 40 -31.95 -27.98 1.82
C ARG A 40 -31.02 -28.48 0.71
N LYS A 41 -30.02 -27.68 0.37
CA LYS A 41 -28.95 -28.05 -0.58
C LYS A 41 -28.21 -29.32 -0.13
N ARG A 42 -28.12 -30.31 -1.01
CA ARG A 42 -27.32 -31.54 -0.86
C ARG A 42 -25.90 -31.27 -1.39
N PRO A 43 -24.86 -32.00 -0.94
CA PRO A 43 -23.49 -31.88 -1.45
C PRO A 43 -23.33 -32.53 -2.84
N GLU A 44 -24.28 -32.29 -3.74
CA GLU A 44 -24.41 -32.92 -5.05
C GLU A 44 -24.74 -31.84 -6.10
N VAL A 45 -24.25 -32.03 -7.32
CA VAL A 45 -24.55 -31.18 -8.48
C VAL A 45 -25.14 -32.03 -9.59
N ALA A 46 -26.29 -31.61 -10.12
CA ALA A 46 -26.89 -32.22 -11.30
C ALA A 46 -26.39 -31.50 -12.55
N VAL A 47 -25.99 -32.25 -13.56
CA VAL A 47 -25.54 -31.75 -14.86
C VAL A 47 -26.43 -32.38 -15.92
N GLY A 48 -27.22 -31.55 -16.61
CA GLY A 48 -27.93 -31.91 -17.82
C GLY A 48 -27.00 -31.83 -19.03
N ILE A 49 -27.02 -32.88 -19.85
CA ILE A 49 -26.21 -33.06 -21.05
C ILE A 49 -27.16 -33.28 -22.23
N ASP A 50 -27.10 -32.41 -23.23
CA ASP A 50 -27.94 -32.52 -24.42
C ASP A 50 -27.73 -33.88 -25.11
N GLY A 51 -28.83 -34.60 -25.35
CA GLY A 51 -28.86 -35.90 -26.03
C GLY A 51 -28.50 -37.12 -25.18
N GLU A 52 -28.01 -36.93 -23.95
CA GLU A 52 -27.74 -38.02 -23.02
C GLU A 52 -28.76 -38.05 -21.88
N GLY A 53 -28.89 -36.97 -21.10
CA GLY A 53 -29.79 -36.90 -19.96
C GLY A 53 -29.24 -36.09 -18.77
N VAL A 54 -29.54 -36.52 -17.55
CA VAL A 54 -29.15 -35.83 -16.30
C VAL A 54 -28.24 -36.71 -15.45
N ASN A 55 -27.07 -36.17 -15.12
CA ASN A 55 -26.03 -36.84 -14.35
C ASN A 55 -25.87 -36.13 -13.01
N ILE A 56 -25.98 -36.85 -11.90
CA ILE A 56 -25.80 -36.31 -10.55
C ILE A 56 -24.42 -36.71 -10.04
N TYR A 57 -23.60 -35.73 -9.67
CA TYR A 57 -22.26 -35.93 -9.13
C TYR A 57 -22.21 -35.57 -7.66
N ASP A 58 -21.66 -36.46 -6.82
CA ASP A 58 -21.35 -36.16 -5.42
C ASP A 58 -20.02 -35.40 -5.34
N VAL A 59 -20.08 -34.20 -4.77
CA VAL A 59 -18.94 -33.28 -4.67
C VAL A 59 -17.89 -33.77 -3.67
N ARG A 60 -18.32 -34.49 -2.63
CA ARG A 60 -17.43 -35.00 -1.57
C ARG A 60 -16.70 -36.25 -2.02
N LEU A 61 -17.43 -37.13 -2.70
CA LEU A 61 -16.88 -38.40 -3.18
C LEU A 61 -16.20 -38.27 -4.54
N MET A 62 -16.39 -37.16 -5.26
CA MET A 62 -15.90 -36.93 -6.62
C MET A 62 -16.32 -38.04 -7.59
N LEU A 63 -17.54 -38.55 -7.41
CA LEU A 63 -18.06 -39.70 -8.15
C LEU A 63 -19.43 -39.39 -8.73
N LEU A 64 -19.73 -40.02 -9.87
CA LEU A 64 -21.07 -40.07 -10.43
C LEU A 64 -21.97 -40.85 -9.47
N ALA A 65 -22.96 -40.17 -8.92
CA ALA A 65 -23.92 -40.75 -7.99
C ALA A 65 -25.12 -41.38 -8.72
N MET A 66 -25.58 -40.77 -9.82
CA MET A 66 -26.69 -41.27 -10.62
C MET A 66 -26.62 -40.80 -12.07
N LEU A 67 -26.90 -41.71 -13.01
CA LEU A 67 -27.08 -41.43 -14.44
C LEU A 67 -28.54 -41.67 -14.83
N ARG A 68 -29.17 -40.72 -15.53
CA ARG A 68 -30.53 -40.89 -16.07
C ARG A 68 -30.60 -40.45 -17.52
N ALA A 69 -30.82 -41.40 -18.41
CA ALA A 69 -30.97 -41.12 -19.82
C ALA A 69 -32.28 -40.39 -20.12
N ALA A 70 -32.25 -39.42 -21.04
CA ALA A 70 -33.42 -38.70 -21.53
C ALA A 70 -33.45 -38.72 -23.06
N SER A 71 -34.64 -38.83 -23.65
CA SER A 71 -34.82 -38.71 -25.10
C SER A 71 -34.54 -37.27 -25.58
N PRO A 72 -33.99 -37.04 -26.78
CA PRO A 72 -33.64 -35.71 -27.31
C PRO A 72 -34.84 -34.79 -27.64
N ALA A 73 -36.07 -35.18 -27.32
CA ALA A 73 -37.28 -34.37 -27.54
C ALA A 73 -37.45 -33.30 -26.43
N PRO A 74 -38.01 -32.12 -26.74
CA PRO A 74 -38.27 -31.05 -25.77
C PRO A 74 -39.31 -31.51 -24.74
N ARG A 75 -38.84 -31.92 -23.56
CA ARG A 75 -39.63 -32.53 -22.49
C ARG A 75 -39.26 -31.95 -21.14
N ILE A 76 -40.26 -31.74 -20.29
CA ILE A 76 -40.03 -31.53 -18.86
C ILE A 76 -39.91 -32.91 -18.21
N TRP A 77 -38.83 -33.13 -17.47
CA TRP A 77 -38.61 -34.36 -16.70
C TRP A 77 -38.69 -34.05 -15.22
N CYS A 78 -39.40 -34.89 -14.48
CA CYS A 78 -39.47 -34.83 -13.02
C CYS A 78 -39.04 -36.19 -12.46
N PHE A 79 -38.03 -36.16 -11.60
CA PHE A 79 -37.50 -37.33 -10.90
C PHE A 79 -37.79 -37.19 -9.42
N SER A 80 -38.40 -38.20 -8.82
CA SER A 80 -38.66 -38.19 -7.38
C SER A 80 -38.12 -39.45 -6.73
N GLU A 81 -37.32 -39.23 -5.69
CA GLU A 81 -36.68 -40.28 -4.90
C GLU A 81 -37.41 -40.40 -3.55
N THR A 82 -37.94 -41.59 -3.24
CA THR A 82 -38.48 -41.89 -1.91
C THR A 82 -37.52 -42.77 -1.13
N ALA A 83 -37.03 -42.28 0.02
CA ALA A 83 -36.15 -43.04 0.88
C ALA A 83 -36.92 -44.14 1.64
N ASN A 84 -36.45 -45.39 1.54
CA ASN A 84 -36.96 -46.50 2.35
C ASN A 84 -36.57 -46.31 3.83
N LYS A 85 -37.54 -46.39 4.74
CA LYS A 85 -37.35 -46.15 6.19
C LYS A 85 -36.54 -47.24 6.92
N THR A 86 -36.07 -48.28 6.23
CA THR A 86 -35.55 -49.51 6.84
C THR A 86 -34.04 -49.51 7.17
N SER A 87 -33.27 -48.47 6.82
CA SER A 87 -31.84 -48.38 7.16
C SER A 87 -31.39 -46.94 7.46
N PRO A 88 -31.10 -46.59 8.73
CA PRO A 88 -30.66 -45.25 9.10
C PRO A 88 -29.14 -45.02 8.94
N ARG A 89 -28.36 -46.03 8.52
CA ARG A 89 -26.88 -45.97 8.49
C ARG A 89 -26.20 -46.23 7.14
N SER A 90 -26.92 -46.65 6.10
CA SER A 90 -26.35 -46.73 4.74
C SER A 90 -27.09 -45.78 3.81
N ARG A 91 -26.50 -44.61 3.51
CA ARG A 91 -26.93 -43.75 2.39
C ARG A 91 -26.29 -44.22 1.07
N SER A 92 -26.27 -45.53 0.85
CA SER A 92 -25.89 -46.09 -0.44
C SER A 92 -27.05 -45.85 -1.42
N PHE A 93 -26.77 -45.16 -2.52
CA PHE A 93 -27.70 -44.79 -3.61
C PHE A 93 -28.49 -45.97 -4.23
N GLY A 94 -28.17 -47.22 -3.89
CA GLY A 94 -28.75 -48.41 -4.51
C GLY A 94 -30.16 -48.80 -4.06
N ASP A 95 -30.72 -48.22 -2.98
CA ASP A 95 -31.93 -48.76 -2.32
C ASP A 95 -33.15 -47.82 -2.34
N ALA A 96 -33.09 -46.73 -3.12
CA ALA A 96 -34.15 -45.73 -3.22
C ALA A 96 -35.05 -45.97 -4.45
N ILE A 97 -36.38 -45.94 -4.24
CA ILE A 97 -37.35 -46.03 -5.34
C ILE A 97 -37.40 -44.66 -6.03
N VAL A 98 -37.10 -44.65 -7.33
CA VAL A 98 -37.14 -43.44 -8.18
C VAL A 98 -38.30 -43.56 -9.16
N THR A 99 -39.27 -42.67 -9.05
CA THR A 99 -40.32 -42.50 -10.07
C THR A 99 -39.95 -41.37 -11.02
N THR A 100 -40.15 -41.62 -12.32
CA THR A 100 -39.85 -40.67 -13.40
C THR A 100 -41.13 -40.33 -14.14
N SER A 101 -41.45 -39.05 -14.25
CA SER A 101 -42.55 -38.53 -15.06
C SER A 101 -42.00 -37.57 -16.10
N HIS A 102 -42.68 -37.48 -17.25
CA HIS A 102 -42.33 -36.55 -18.31
C HIS A 102 -43.58 -35.93 -18.94
N ARG A 103 -43.43 -34.71 -19.45
CA ARG A 103 -44.45 -34.04 -20.27
C ARG A 103 -43.79 -33.44 -21.50
N ASP A 104 -44.35 -33.74 -22.67
CA ASP A 104 -43.97 -33.13 -23.93
C ASP A 104 -44.30 -31.63 -23.91
N VAL A 105 -43.34 -30.81 -24.31
CA VAL A 105 -43.55 -29.38 -24.52
C VAL A 105 -43.86 -29.16 -25.99
N ASN A 106 -45.09 -28.76 -26.30
CA ASN A 106 -45.48 -28.43 -27.66
C ASN A 106 -44.72 -27.16 -28.11
N LEU A 107 -43.83 -27.30 -29.10
CA LEU A 107 -43.22 -26.16 -29.80
C LEU A 107 -44.30 -25.50 -30.68
N PRO A 108 -44.91 -24.39 -30.22
CA PRO A 108 -44.31 -23.06 -30.38
C PRO A 108 -44.44 -22.19 -29.13
N GLU A 109 -44.48 -22.79 -27.94
CA GLU A 109 -44.41 -22.04 -26.69
C GLU A 109 -42.95 -21.61 -26.47
N SER A 110 -42.75 -20.31 -26.25
CA SER A 110 -41.48 -19.67 -25.87
C SER A 110 -40.62 -20.55 -24.94
N PRO A 111 -39.28 -20.48 -25.04
CA PRO A 111 -38.41 -21.36 -24.27
C PRO A 111 -38.60 -21.17 -22.76
N ILE A 112 -38.49 -22.28 -22.01
CA ILE A 112 -38.58 -22.26 -20.55
C ILE A 112 -37.26 -21.72 -19.98
N VAL A 113 -37.33 -20.62 -19.24
CA VAL A 113 -36.17 -19.95 -18.62
C VAL A 113 -35.91 -20.48 -17.21
N HIS A 114 -36.95 -21.00 -16.53
CA HIS A 114 -36.84 -21.50 -15.17
C HIS A 114 -37.80 -22.67 -14.91
N LEU A 115 -37.27 -23.71 -14.26
CA LEU A 115 -37.99 -24.86 -13.72
C LEU A 115 -37.61 -25.03 -12.26
N ASP A 116 -38.59 -25.16 -11.40
CA ASP A 116 -38.36 -25.43 -9.98
C ASP A 116 -39.53 -26.18 -9.36
N VAL A 117 -39.26 -26.82 -8.24
CA VAL A 117 -40.17 -27.65 -7.46
C VAL A 117 -40.69 -26.85 -6.26
N LEU A 118 -42.00 -26.81 -6.03
CA LEU A 118 -42.61 -26.18 -4.85
C LEU A 118 -43.07 -27.24 -3.84
N PRO A 119 -42.72 -27.09 -2.56
CA PRO A 119 -43.14 -28.04 -1.52
C PRO A 119 -44.64 -27.89 -1.20
N SER A 120 -45.41 -28.98 -1.28
CA SER A 120 -46.80 -29.02 -0.80
C SER A 120 -46.85 -29.40 0.68
N GLY A 121 -47.78 -28.82 1.43
CA GLY A 121 -47.81 -28.80 2.90
C GLY A 121 -48.17 -30.10 3.63
N LYS A 122 -48.18 -31.29 3.00
CA LYS A 122 -48.57 -32.55 3.66
C LYS A 122 -47.35 -33.36 4.13
N ALA A 123 -47.31 -33.68 5.42
CA ALA A 123 -46.19 -34.40 6.06
C ALA A 123 -46.15 -35.93 5.77
N SER A 124 -47.21 -36.51 5.21
CA SER A 124 -47.36 -37.98 5.07
C SER A 124 -47.18 -38.53 3.65
N LYS A 125 -47.30 -37.70 2.60
CA LYS A 125 -46.96 -38.02 1.20
C LYS A 125 -46.26 -36.81 0.59
N ILE A 126 -45.16 -37.05 -0.13
CA ILE A 126 -44.48 -36.00 -0.92
C ILE A 126 -45.42 -35.66 -2.07
N ASP A 127 -46.24 -34.63 -1.89
CA ASP A 127 -46.96 -33.95 -2.96
C ASP A 127 -46.14 -32.71 -3.30
N VAL A 128 -45.78 -32.54 -4.56
CA VAL A 128 -44.86 -31.51 -5.03
C VAL A 128 -45.44 -30.91 -6.29
N ASP A 129 -45.32 -29.60 -6.42
CA ASP A 129 -45.75 -28.90 -7.63
C ASP A 129 -44.53 -28.49 -8.43
N VAL A 130 -44.65 -28.49 -9.75
CA VAL A 130 -43.57 -28.05 -10.64
C VAL A 130 -43.98 -26.72 -11.25
N VAL A 131 -43.17 -25.69 -11.09
CA VAL A 131 -43.39 -24.39 -11.74
C VAL A 131 -42.46 -24.25 -12.92
N ALA A 132 -43.05 -23.91 -14.08
CA ALA A 132 -42.34 -23.60 -15.30
C ALA A 132 -42.61 -22.13 -15.67
N VAL A 133 -41.54 -21.38 -15.93
CA VAL A 133 -41.64 -19.98 -16.39
C VAL A 133 -40.99 -19.85 -17.75
N HIS A 134 -41.77 -19.35 -18.71
CA HIS A 134 -41.38 -19.14 -20.09
C HIS A 134 -40.80 -17.74 -20.32
N GLU A 135 -39.97 -17.60 -21.36
CA GLU A 135 -39.31 -16.33 -21.69
C GLU A 135 -40.31 -15.21 -21.98
N ASN A 136 -41.46 -15.51 -22.56
CA ASN A 136 -42.52 -14.53 -22.86
C ASN A 136 -43.33 -14.06 -21.63
N GLY A 137 -42.99 -14.51 -20.42
CA GLY A 137 -43.67 -14.12 -19.18
C GLY A 137 -44.83 -15.02 -18.77
N ILE A 138 -45.08 -16.12 -19.48
CA ILE A 138 -46.07 -17.12 -19.06
C ILE A 138 -45.48 -17.99 -17.94
N ALA A 139 -46.15 -18.06 -16.80
CA ALA A 139 -45.82 -18.97 -15.70
C ALA A 139 -46.92 -20.01 -15.54
N ARG A 140 -46.53 -21.27 -15.30
CA ARG A 140 -47.44 -22.42 -15.16
C ARG A 140 -47.07 -23.25 -13.94
N CYS A 141 -48.07 -23.86 -13.32
CA CYS A 141 -47.91 -24.81 -12.23
C CYS A 141 -48.48 -26.17 -12.62
N LEU A 142 -47.65 -27.20 -12.52
CA LEU A 142 -47.90 -28.56 -12.93
C LEU A 142 -47.88 -29.49 -11.70
N SER A 143 -48.53 -30.63 -11.80
CA SER A 143 -48.42 -31.71 -10.81
C SER A 143 -47.06 -32.41 -10.86
N MET A 144 -46.71 -33.11 -9.78
CA MET A 144 -45.48 -33.92 -9.65
C MET A 144 -45.31 -34.94 -10.79
N ASP A 145 -46.41 -35.57 -11.20
CA ASP A 145 -46.47 -36.52 -12.31
C ASP A 145 -46.57 -35.83 -13.68
N LEU A 146 -46.53 -34.48 -13.71
CA LEU A 146 -46.66 -33.60 -14.86
C LEU A 146 -47.95 -33.79 -15.68
N SER A 147 -48.89 -34.62 -15.23
CA SER A 147 -50.10 -34.97 -15.97
C SER A 147 -51.16 -33.86 -15.92
N ARG A 148 -51.17 -33.06 -14.86
CA ARG A 148 -52.17 -32.01 -14.61
C ARG A 148 -51.53 -30.65 -14.57
N GLU A 149 -52.18 -29.68 -15.19
CA GLU A 149 -51.86 -28.27 -15.09
C GLU A 149 -52.86 -27.60 -14.15
N TYR A 150 -52.36 -27.00 -13.08
CA TYR A 150 -53.20 -26.35 -12.07
C TYR A 150 -53.59 -24.94 -12.46
N TRP A 151 -52.66 -24.19 -13.05
CA TRP A 151 -52.89 -22.86 -13.58
C TRP A 151 -51.80 -22.46 -14.57
N SER A 152 -52.14 -21.54 -15.46
CA SER A 152 -51.23 -20.80 -16.34
C SER A 152 -51.61 -19.32 -16.29
N THR A 153 -50.65 -18.44 -16.06
CA THR A 153 -50.87 -16.99 -16.01
C THR A 153 -49.83 -16.25 -16.84
N SER A 154 -50.23 -15.11 -17.43
CA SER A 154 -49.30 -14.17 -18.05
C SER A 154 -48.91 -13.09 -17.04
N ILE A 155 -47.61 -12.92 -16.82
CA ILE A 155 -47.09 -11.91 -15.89
C ILE A 155 -46.95 -10.59 -16.65
N SER A 156 -48.03 -9.82 -16.75
CA SER A 156 -48.03 -8.49 -17.37
C SER A 156 -47.56 -7.42 -16.38
N THR A 157 -46.84 -6.40 -16.85
CA THR A 157 -46.52 -5.19 -16.07
C THR A 157 -47.72 -4.23 -16.10
N PRO A 158 -48.50 -4.03 -15.02
CA PRO A 158 -49.39 -2.87 -14.95
C PRO A 158 -48.54 -1.61 -14.77
N SER A 159 -48.59 -0.69 -15.73
CA SER A 159 -48.03 0.66 -15.58
C SER A 159 -48.90 1.45 -14.59
N PRO A 160 -48.38 2.01 -13.48
CA PRO A 160 -49.10 3.05 -12.76
C PRO A 160 -48.87 4.38 -13.51
N GLY A 161 -49.81 4.78 -14.37
CA GLY A 161 -49.85 6.14 -14.93
C GLY A 161 -50.33 6.35 -16.38
N ASP A 162 -50.50 5.32 -17.21
CA ASP A 162 -50.87 5.54 -18.62
C ASP A 162 -52.39 5.46 -18.83
N SER A 163 -53.06 6.60 -18.66
CA SER A 163 -54.38 6.85 -19.22
C SER A 163 -54.27 7.77 -20.43
N PHE A 164 -53.69 7.30 -21.55
CA PHE A 164 -53.90 7.85 -22.91
C PHE A 164 -53.43 6.83 -23.98
N GLY A 165 -54.38 6.24 -24.70
CA GLY A 165 -54.29 5.84 -26.12
C GLY A 165 -53.22 4.83 -26.60
N GLY A 166 -53.65 3.58 -26.84
CA GLY A 166 -53.42 2.87 -28.11
C GLY A 166 -52.27 1.86 -28.24
N GLY A 167 -52.62 0.57 -28.39
CA GLY A 167 -51.79 -0.47 -29.03
C GLY A 167 -51.60 -1.76 -28.21
N PRO A 168 -51.61 -2.96 -28.84
CA PRO A 168 -51.50 -4.24 -28.14
C PRO A 168 -50.09 -4.42 -27.57
N GLU A 169 -50.04 -4.72 -26.28
CA GLU A 169 -49.03 -5.52 -25.57
C GLU A 169 -47.60 -5.50 -26.14
N GLY A 170 -46.75 -4.65 -25.57
CA GLY A 170 -45.31 -4.84 -25.68
C GLY A 170 -44.94 -6.17 -25.01
N SER A 171 -44.55 -7.18 -25.80
CA SER A 171 -44.12 -8.48 -25.30
C SER A 171 -43.01 -8.31 -24.25
N LEU A 172 -43.06 -9.12 -23.19
CA LEU A 172 -42.08 -9.11 -22.11
C LEU A 172 -41.10 -10.25 -22.33
N ALA A 173 -39.83 -10.04 -21.95
CA ALA A 173 -38.81 -11.07 -21.90
C ALA A 173 -38.34 -11.24 -20.46
N VAL A 174 -38.47 -12.46 -19.92
CA VAL A 174 -37.98 -12.85 -18.58
C VAL A 174 -36.48 -13.12 -18.66
N GLU A 175 -35.67 -12.35 -17.93
CA GLU A 175 -34.21 -12.51 -17.91
C GLU A 175 -33.73 -13.37 -16.74
N TYR A 176 -34.44 -13.35 -15.61
CA TYR A 176 -34.06 -14.11 -14.42
C TYR A 176 -35.27 -14.44 -13.55
N THR A 177 -35.22 -15.61 -12.93
CA THR A 177 -36.28 -16.15 -12.10
C THR A 177 -35.71 -16.94 -10.94
N ALA A 178 -36.34 -16.84 -9.77
CA ALA A 178 -35.99 -17.65 -8.60
C ALA A 178 -37.23 -17.92 -7.74
N THR A 179 -37.34 -19.13 -7.19
CA THR A 179 -38.32 -19.41 -6.14
C THR A 179 -37.68 -19.40 -4.76
N MET A 180 -38.44 -19.02 -3.73
CA MET A 180 -37.94 -18.98 -2.36
C MET A 180 -39.02 -19.24 -1.32
N ASP A 181 -38.60 -19.69 -0.14
CA ASP A 181 -39.46 -19.84 1.03
C ASP A 181 -39.79 -18.45 1.62
N PRO A 182 -41.07 -18.15 1.93
CA PRO A 182 -41.47 -16.90 2.57
C PRO A 182 -40.74 -16.60 3.89
N ALA A 183 -40.32 -17.62 4.64
CA ALA A 183 -39.55 -17.46 5.87
C ALA A 183 -38.14 -16.88 5.61
N ILE A 184 -37.53 -17.17 4.46
CA ILE A 184 -36.23 -16.61 4.06
C ILE A 184 -36.42 -15.19 3.53
N ALA A 185 -37.45 -14.97 2.69
CA ALA A 185 -37.76 -13.66 2.14
C ALA A 185 -38.05 -12.61 3.23
N ARG A 186 -38.79 -12.99 4.28
CA ARG A 186 -39.09 -12.13 5.45
C ARG A 186 -37.86 -11.61 6.18
N LYS A 187 -36.72 -12.33 6.15
CA LYS A 187 -35.49 -11.89 6.81
C LYS A 187 -34.74 -10.81 6.02
N GLY A 188 -34.95 -10.73 4.71
CA GLY A 188 -34.19 -9.86 3.80
C GLY A 188 -35.06 -9.13 2.80
N LEU A 189 -35.43 -9.82 1.71
CA LEU A 189 -36.18 -9.25 0.58
C LEU A 189 -37.45 -8.48 0.99
N LEU A 190 -38.17 -8.94 2.01
CA LEU A 190 -39.41 -8.33 2.50
C LEU A 190 -39.26 -7.72 3.92
N ARG A 191 -38.02 -7.49 4.38
CA ARG A 191 -37.73 -7.08 5.76
C ARG A 191 -38.43 -5.78 6.18
N SER A 192 -38.54 -4.81 5.27
CA SER A 192 -39.18 -3.51 5.51
C SER A 192 -40.52 -3.37 4.80
N ARG A 193 -41.20 -4.49 4.49
CA ARG A 193 -42.42 -4.55 3.68
C ARG A 193 -43.52 -5.33 4.40
N GLU A 194 -44.01 -4.75 5.51
CA GLU A 194 -45.14 -5.32 6.26
C GLU A 194 -46.41 -5.44 5.40
N ASP A 195 -46.58 -4.54 4.44
CA ASP A 195 -47.63 -4.57 3.43
C ASP A 195 -47.64 -5.89 2.65
N ALA A 196 -46.50 -6.32 2.10
CA ALA A 196 -46.39 -7.57 1.36
C ALA A 196 -46.42 -8.80 2.28
N LEU A 197 -45.88 -8.68 3.50
CA LEU A 197 -45.89 -9.76 4.49
C LEU A 197 -47.30 -10.07 5.01
N SER A 198 -48.21 -9.08 5.05
CA SER A 198 -49.59 -9.28 5.47
C SER A 198 -50.36 -10.25 4.55
N PHE A 199 -50.01 -10.29 3.26
CA PHE A 199 -50.57 -11.24 2.28
C PHE A 199 -49.96 -12.64 2.38
N LEU A 200 -48.82 -12.79 3.05
CA LEU A 200 -48.14 -14.06 3.29
C LEU A 200 -48.58 -14.61 4.65
N ASN A 201 -49.67 -15.38 4.67
CA ASN A 201 -50.28 -15.97 5.88
C ASN A 201 -49.24 -16.42 6.93
N PRO A 202 -49.21 -15.82 8.14
CA PRO A 202 -48.17 -16.07 9.14
C PRO A 202 -48.28 -17.40 9.91
N ASP A 203 -49.43 -18.09 9.85
CA ASP A 203 -49.73 -19.28 10.69
C ASP A 203 -49.25 -20.64 10.14
N ALA A 204 -48.31 -20.65 9.18
CA ALA A 204 -47.76 -21.88 8.58
C ALA A 204 -47.02 -22.82 9.58
N GLY A 205 -46.84 -22.41 10.84
CA GLY A 205 -46.26 -23.24 11.90
C GLY A 205 -47.20 -24.30 12.48
N LYS A 206 -48.51 -24.17 12.31
CA LYS A 206 -49.52 -25.13 12.82
C LYS A 206 -50.62 -25.33 11.78
N GLY A 207 -50.39 -26.21 10.80
CA GLY A 207 -51.41 -26.66 9.84
C GLY A 207 -51.79 -25.67 8.72
N GLY A 208 -51.10 -24.52 8.60
CA GLY A 208 -51.38 -23.50 7.57
C GLY A 208 -50.91 -23.86 6.15
N GLN A 209 -51.60 -23.30 5.15
CA GLN A 209 -51.33 -23.48 3.71
C GLN A 209 -49.87 -23.16 3.33
N ALA A 210 -49.21 -24.08 2.60
CA ALA A 210 -47.86 -23.86 2.09
C ALA A 210 -47.85 -22.77 0.99
N THR A 211 -47.13 -21.69 1.25
CA THR A 211 -46.92 -20.57 0.32
C THR A 211 -45.46 -20.54 -0.14
N SER A 212 -45.23 -20.28 -1.43
CA SER A 212 -43.91 -20.06 -2.01
C SER A 212 -43.89 -18.71 -2.71
N ILE A 213 -42.71 -18.09 -2.81
CA ILE A 213 -42.54 -16.81 -3.51
C ILE A 213 -41.81 -17.06 -4.82
N LEU A 214 -42.32 -16.49 -5.91
CA LEU A 214 -41.66 -16.43 -7.21
C LEU A 214 -41.16 -15.01 -7.47
N PHE A 215 -39.86 -14.86 -7.72
CA PHE A 215 -39.21 -13.60 -8.07
C PHE A 215 -38.84 -13.62 -9.56
N LEU A 216 -39.13 -12.54 -10.28
CA LEU A 216 -38.76 -12.36 -11.68
C LEU A 216 -38.07 -11.02 -11.92
N VAL A 217 -37.14 -11.03 -12.87
CA VAL A 217 -36.61 -9.83 -13.54
C VAL A 217 -37.07 -9.88 -14.99
N THR A 218 -37.79 -8.84 -15.42
CA THR A 218 -38.35 -8.72 -16.76
C THR A 218 -37.81 -7.48 -17.46
N ARG A 219 -37.73 -7.56 -18.79
CA ARG A 219 -37.47 -6.41 -19.67
C ARG A 219 -38.50 -6.35 -20.79
N PRO A 220 -38.73 -5.17 -21.39
CA PRO A 220 -39.43 -5.08 -22.67
C PRO A 220 -38.69 -5.90 -23.75
N SER A 221 -39.44 -6.70 -24.52
CA SER A 221 -38.94 -7.46 -25.68
C SER A 221 -38.27 -6.55 -26.71
N ASN A 222 -38.90 -5.40 -26.97
CA ASN A 222 -38.36 -4.40 -27.88
C ASN A 222 -37.16 -3.68 -27.24
N ASN A 223 -35.98 -3.87 -27.81
CA ASN A 223 -34.73 -3.28 -27.33
C ASN A 223 -34.78 -1.74 -27.20
N ALA A 224 -35.50 -1.04 -28.08
CA ALA A 224 -35.65 0.42 -28.00
C ALA A 224 -36.52 0.84 -26.79
N LEU A 225 -37.55 0.06 -26.47
CA LEU A 225 -38.35 0.25 -25.26
C LEU A 225 -37.60 -0.20 -24.01
N SER A 226 -36.67 -1.15 -24.13
CA SER A 226 -35.82 -1.59 -23.03
C SER A 226 -34.84 -0.49 -22.58
N MET A 227 -34.33 0.33 -23.51
CA MET A 227 -33.47 1.48 -23.19
C MET A 227 -34.21 2.60 -22.45
N THR A 228 -35.51 2.77 -22.72
CA THR A 228 -36.32 3.86 -22.15
C THR A 228 -37.08 3.46 -20.88
N LYS A 229 -37.68 2.26 -20.85
CA LYS A 229 -38.46 1.76 -19.71
C LYS A 229 -37.62 1.00 -18.68
N GLY A 230 -36.41 0.54 -19.05
CA GLY A 230 -35.53 -0.21 -18.18
C GLY A 230 -36.05 -1.61 -17.82
N ARG A 231 -35.49 -2.21 -16.76
CA ARG A 231 -35.87 -3.53 -16.25
C ARG A 231 -36.83 -3.40 -15.07
N SER A 232 -37.74 -4.37 -14.92
CA SER A 232 -38.69 -4.45 -13.81
C SER A 232 -38.48 -5.72 -13.00
N ILE A 233 -38.77 -5.64 -11.71
CA ILE A 233 -38.83 -6.79 -10.81
C ILE A 233 -40.27 -7.08 -10.42
N HIS A 234 -40.59 -8.37 -10.30
CA HIS A 234 -41.89 -8.87 -9.87
C HIS A 234 -41.72 -9.89 -8.76
N ILE A 235 -42.51 -9.75 -7.70
CA ILE A 235 -42.58 -10.70 -6.59
C ILE A 235 -44.02 -11.21 -6.54
N LEU A 236 -44.22 -12.52 -6.72
CA LEU A 236 -45.53 -13.16 -6.67
C LEU A 236 -45.57 -14.22 -5.56
N SER A 237 -46.74 -14.39 -4.94
CA SER A 237 -47.01 -15.50 -4.03
C SER A 237 -47.74 -16.62 -4.78
N ILE A 238 -47.32 -17.85 -4.51
CA ILE A 238 -47.91 -19.08 -5.04
C ILE A 238 -48.41 -19.91 -3.87
N GLN A 239 -49.70 -20.26 -3.88
CA GLN A 239 -50.30 -21.18 -2.90
C GLN A 239 -50.29 -22.60 -3.44
N THR A 240 -49.71 -23.54 -2.68
CA THR A 240 -49.46 -24.93 -3.12
C THR A 240 -50.36 -25.96 -2.45
N SER A 241 -51.07 -25.60 -1.36
CA SER A 241 -51.86 -26.54 -0.56
C SER A 241 -53.35 -26.58 -0.93
N LEU A 242 -53.90 -27.79 -1.01
CA LEU A 242 -55.33 -28.09 -0.93
C LEU A 242 -55.73 -28.29 0.54
N SER A 243 -56.45 -27.33 1.13
CA SER A 243 -57.24 -27.61 2.35
C SER A 243 -58.43 -28.49 1.96
N SER A 244 -58.69 -29.57 2.72
CA SER A 244 -59.79 -30.51 2.45
C SER A 244 -61.19 -29.91 2.54
N ASP A 245 -61.32 -28.67 3.03
CA ASP A 245 -62.60 -27.97 3.25
C ASP A 245 -62.89 -26.82 2.28
N SER A 246 -62.06 -26.55 1.26
CA SER A 246 -62.33 -25.48 0.30
C SER A 246 -62.74 -26.02 -1.06
N LEU A 247 -63.99 -25.76 -1.47
CA LEU A 247 -64.54 -25.98 -2.81
C LEU A 247 -63.80 -25.17 -3.92
N SER A 248 -62.87 -24.29 -3.57
CA SER A 248 -62.02 -23.56 -4.51
C SER A 248 -60.70 -24.30 -4.76
N GLY A 249 -60.39 -24.62 -6.03
CA GLY A 249 -59.09 -25.15 -6.44
C GLY A 249 -57.91 -24.24 -6.07
N ARG A 250 -56.68 -24.70 -6.37
CA ARG A 250 -55.44 -23.93 -6.13
C ARG A 250 -55.54 -22.56 -6.79
N LYS A 251 -55.29 -21.50 -6.01
CA LYS A 251 -55.43 -20.12 -6.48
C LYS A 251 -54.30 -19.76 -7.45
N GLN A 252 -54.64 -18.91 -8.43
CA GLN A 252 -53.64 -18.28 -9.31
C GLN A 252 -52.62 -17.48 -8.49
N PRO A 253 -51.39 -17.33 -8.99
CA PRO A 253 -50.35 -16.56 -8.31
C PRO A 253 -50.79 -15.09 -8.15
N GLN A 254 -50.54 -14.54 -6.97
CA GLN A 254 -50.89 -13.15 -6.64
C GLN A 254 -49.63 -12.28 -6.65
N THR A 255 -49.66 -11.19 -7.40
CA THR A 255 -48.56 -10.20 -7.42
C THR A 255 -48.51 -9.44 -6.10
N LEU A 256 -47.39 -9.57 -5.37
CA LEU A 256 -47.12 -8.85 -4.13
C LEU A 256 -46.47 -7.49 -4.39
N LEU A 257 -45.50 -7.46 -5.32
CA LEU A 257 -44.74 -6.25 -5.65
C LEU A 257 -44.37 -6.25 -7.12
N THR A 258 -44.47 -5.08 -7.74
CA THR A 258 -43.81 -4.76 -9.01
C THR A 258 -43.06 -3.44 -8.84
N SER A 259 -41.78 -3.41 -9.23
CA SER A 259 -40.96 -2.20 -9.13
C SER A 259 -39.95 -2.13 -10.27
N ARG A 260 -39.49 -0.92 -10.61
CA ARG A 260 -38.46 -0.74 -11.64
C ARG A 260 -37.06 -0.75 -11.01
N LEU A 261 -36.11 -1.37 -11.69
CA LEU A 261 -34.71 -1.31 -11.30
C LEU A 261 -34.08 0.01 -11.75
N PRO A 262 -33.39 0.75 -10.87
CA PRO A 262 -32.67 1.95 -11.26
C PRO A 262 -31.52 1.60 -12.23
N SER A 263 -31.34 2.41 -13.27
CA SER A 263 -30.20 2.33 -14.18
C SER A 263 -29.12 3.31 -13.72
N ALA A 264 -27.89 2.85 -13.54
CA ALA A 264 -26.79 3.65 -13.02
C ALA A 264 -26.09 4.52 -14.10
N THR A 265 -26.24 4.17 -15.37
CA THR A 265 -25.63 4.84 -16.52
C THR A 265 -26.69 5.19 -17.57
N PRO A 266 -26.68 6.40 -18.14
CA PRO A 266 -27.44 6.69 -19.34
C PRO A 266 -26.88 5.83 -20.47
N GLN A 267 -27.63 4.79 -20.85
CA GLN A 267 -27.22 3.83 -21.87
C GLN A 267 -27.12 4.57 -23.22
N THR A 268 -25.91 4.99 -23.60
CA THR A 268 -25.62 5.62 -24.90
C THR A 268 -25.28 4.58 -25.97
N LYS A 269 -25.09 3.31 -25.58
CA LYS A 269 -24.82 2.19 -26.49
C LYS A 269 -25.77 1.02 -26.16
N VAL A 270 -26.26 0.36 -27.20
CA VAL A 270 -27.01 -0.90 -27.09
C VAL A 270 -26.04 -1.98 -26.63
N SER A 271 -26.15 -2.41 -25.37
CA SER A 271 -25.39 -3.55 -24.86
C SER A 271 -25.81 -4.80 -25.63
N THR A 272 -24.83 -5.47 -26.25
CA THR A 272 -25.00 -6.74 -26.96
C THR A 272 -24.78 -7.95 -26.03
N ALA A 273 -24.31 -7.73 -24.79
CA ALA A 273 -24.01 -8.78 -23.83
C ALA A 273 -25.26 -9.21 -23.03
N LYS A 274 -25.46 -10.53 -22.89
CA LYS A 274 -26.57 -11.09 -22.09
C LYS A 274 -26.38 -10.76 -20.61
N ALA A 275 -27.29 -9.99 -20.03
CA ALA A 275 -27.29 -9.69 -18.61
C ALA A 275 -27.50 -10.95 -17.77
N ARG A 276 -26.75 -11.08 -16.68
CA ARG A 276 -26.88 -12.18 -15.71
C ARG A 276 -27.26 -11.63 -14.35
N PHE A 277 -28.15 -12.33 -13.67
CA PHE A 277 -28.63 -11.95 -12.35
C PHE A 277 -28.42 -13.07 -11.34
N THR A 278 -28.25 -12.71 -10.07
CA THR A 278 -28.27 -13.64 -8.95
C THR A 278 -28.90 -12.96 -7.76
N LEU A 279 -29.93 -13.59 -7.18
CA LEU A 279 -30.64 -13.06 -6.01
C LEU A 279 -30.17 -13.76 -4.74
N HIS A 280 -29.98 -12.99 -3.67
CA HIS A 280 -29.81 -13.52 -2.32
C HIS A 280 -31.01 -13.11 -1.43
N PRO A 281 -32.02 -14.00 -1.28
CA PRO A 281 -33.28 -13.68 -0.60
C PRO A 281 -33.13 -13.17 0.85
N SER A 282 -32.22 -13.75 1.63
CA SER A 282 -32.05 -13.41 3.06
C SER A 282 -31.39 -12.06 3.32
N SER A 283 -30.71 -11.46 2.33
CA SER A 283 -30.20 -10.08 2.43
C SER A 283 -30.97 -9.10 1.56
N GLY A 284 -31.86 -9.58 0.67
CA GLY A 284 -32.51 -8.74 -0.33
C GLY A 284 -31.55 -8.17 -1.38
N ALA A 285 -30.34 -8.74 -1.54
CA ALA A 285 -29.36 -8.24 -2.51
C ALA A 285 -29.53 -8.93 -3.87
N LEU A 286 -29.64 -8.15 -4.94
CA LEU A 286 -29.65 -8.62 -6.33
C LEU A 286 -28.36 -8.19 -7.02
N TYR A 287 -27.59 -9.18 -7.48
CA TYR A 287 -26.37 -8.96 -8.26
C TYR A 287 -26.75 -8.96 -9.74
N HIS A 288 -26.29 -7.95 -10.46
CA HIS A 288 -26.54 -7.75 -11.88
C HIS A 288 -25.20 -7.54 -12.59
N VAL A 289 -24.87 -8.48 -13.47
CA VAL A 289 -23.67 -8.44 -14.30
C VAL A 289 -24.11 -8.15 -15.73
N ALA A 290 -23.62 -7.06 -16.28
CA ALA A 290 -23.79 -6.69 -17.68
C ALA A 290 -22.56 -5.93 -18.18
N ASP A 291 -22.14 -6.26 -19.41
CA ASP A 291 -20.91 -5.75 -20.02
C ASP A 291 -19.69 -5.96 -19.12
N ASP A 292 -18.98 -4.89 -18.77
CA ASP A 292 -17.81 -4.87 -17.89
C ASP A 292 -18.16 -4.34 -16.48
N SER A 293 -19.41 -4.46 -16.05
CA SER A 293 -19.85 -3.95 -14.75
C SER A 293 -20.67 -4.94 -13.93
N LEU A 294 -20.46 -4.89 -12.62
CA LEU A 294 -21.28 -5.55 -11.62
C LEU A 294 -22.00 -4.50 -10.79
N THR A 295 -23.32 -4.49 -10.87
CA THR A 295 -24.19 -3.65 -10.04
C THR A 295 -24.86 -4.51 -8.97
N VAL A 296 -24.81 -4.08 -7.72
CA VAL A 296 -25.50 -4.74 -6.60
C VAL A 296 -26.66 -3.84 -6.17
N TYR A 297 -27.88 -4.37 -6.23
CA TYR A 297 -29.09 -3.69 -5.79
C TYR A 297 -29.51 -4.15 -4.40
N ASP A 298 -30.02 -3.23 -3.58
CA ASP A 298 -30.79 -3.51 -2.38
C ASP A 298 -32.29 -3.48 -2.71
N LEU A 299 -32.94 -4.62 -2.50
CA LEU A 299 -34.37 -4.80 -2.69
C LEU A 299 -35.14 -4.85 -1.36
N SER A 300 -34.48 -4.72 -0.21
CA SER A 300 -35.12 -4.88 1.10
C SER A 300 -36.02 -3.69 1.50
N GLY A 301 -35.82 -2.52 0.89
CA GLY A 301 -36.59 -1.31 1.11
C GLY A 301 -37.85 -1.18 0.23
N ALA A 302 -38.55 -0.05 0.35
CA ALA A 302 -39.75 0.25 -0.44
C ALA A 302 -39.47 0.38 -1.95
N VAL A 303 -38.30 0.89 -2.31
CA VAL A 303 -37.84 1.12 -3.69
C VAL A 303 -36.45 0.51 -3.85
N PRO A 304 -36.17 -0.24 -4.94
CA PRO A 304 -34.85 -0.76 -5.23
C PRO A 304 -33.78 0.33 -5.28
N LYS A 305 -32.64 0.13 -4.62
CA LYS A 305 -31.51 1.07 -4.60
C LYS A 305 -30.24 0.40 -5.11
N ILE A 306 -29.36 1.16 -5.73
CA ILE A 306 -28.01 0.68 -6.07
C ILE A 306 -27.14 0.79 -4.81
N LEU A 307 -26.62 -0.33 -4.31
CA LEU A 307 -25.68 -0.37 -3.19
C LEU A 307 -24.24 -0.14 -3.65
N SER A 308 -23.87 -0.78 -4.75
CA SER A 308 -22.52 -0.69 -5.28
C SER A 308 -22.51 -0.96 -6.77
N GLN A 309 -21.55 -0.35 -7.46
CA GLN A 309 -21.27 -0.61 -8.87
C GLN A 309 -19.76 -0.74 -9.03
N LEU A 310 -19.33 -1.90 -9.48
CA LEU A 310 -17.94 -2.22 -9.76
C LEU A 310 -17.76 -2.30 -11.27
N THR A 311 -16.70 -1.68 -11.79
CA THR A 311 -16.33 -1.79 -13.20
C THR A 311 -15.02 -2.55 -13.31
N PHE A 312 -14.98 -3.56 -14.16
CA PHE A 312 -13.79 -4.39 -14.37
C PHE A 312 -12.91 -3.75 -15.44
N LYS A 313 -11.59 -3.69 -15.22
CA LYS A 313 -10.63 -3.12 -16.19
C LYS A 313 -10.27 -4.09 -17.32
N THR A 314 -10.39 -5.38 -17.04
CA THR A 314 -10.18 -6.50 -17.96
C THR A 314 -11.51 -6.89 -18.62
N SER A 315 -11.45 -7.77 -19.64
CA SER A 315 -12.65 -8.35 -20.26
C SER A 315 -13.68 -8.75 -19.21
N GLY A 316 -14.92 -8.28 -19.37
CA GLY A 316 -15.98 -8.40 -18.39
C GLY A 316 -16.21 -9.82 -17.85
N PRO A 317 -16.78 -9.92 -16.66
CA PRO A 317 -16.98 -11.19 -15.96
C PRO A 317 -17.90 -12.12 -16.76
N VAL A 318 -17.41 -13.33 -17.02
CA VAL A 318 -18.18 -14.39 -17.70
C VAL A 318 -19.11 -15.08 -16.71
N SER A 319 -18.71 -15.24 -15.45
CA SER A 319 -19.53 -15.89 -14.43
C SER A 319 -19.30 -15.29 -13.04
N LEU A 320 -20.35 -15.29 -12.22
CA LEU A 320 -20.32 -14.81 -10.85
C LEU A 320 -20.93 -15.85 -9.92
N LEU A 321 -20.30 -16.06 -8.77
CA LEU A 321 -20.81 -16.93 -7.71
C LEU A 321 -20.59 -16.26 -6.36
N ARG A 322 -21.67 -16.12 -5.57
CA ARG A 322 -21.57 -15.58 -4.23
C ARG A 322 -21.04 -16.64 -3.26
N ILE A 323 -19.98 -16.29 -2.52
CA ILE A 323 -19.41 -17.15 -1.47
C ILE A 323 -19.97 -16.77 -0.09
N SER A 324 -20.06 -15.46 0.19
CA SER A 324 -20.54 -14.92 1.47
C SER A 324 -21.32 -13.61 1.25
N PRO A 325 -21.90 -12.97 2.29
CA PRO A 325 -22.62 -11.72 2.12
C PRO A 325 -21.87 -10.56 1.49
N ALA A 326 -20.57 -10.48 1.76
CA ALA A 326 -19.71 -9.44 1.22
C ALA A 326 -18.71 -9.97 0.19
N ILE A 327 -18.64 -11.29 -0.04
CA ILE A 327 -17.60 -11.89 -0.87
C ILE A 327 -18.20 -12.64 -2.05
N ILE A 328 -17.71 -12.30 -3.24
CA ILE A 328 -18.09 -12.93 -4.50
C ILE A 328 -16.85 -13.50 -5.19
N LEU A 329 -17.04 -14.61 -5.89
CA LEU A 329 -16.11 -15.17 -6.85
C LEU A 329 -16.55 -14.75 -8.25
N VAL A 330 -15.63 -14.25 -9.03
CA VAL A 330 -15.86 -13.78 -10.39
C VAL A 330 -14.88 -14.48 -11.31
N ALA A 331 -15.40 -15.19 -12.30
CA ALA A 331 -14.59 -15.79 -13.36
C ALA A 331 -14.68 -14.89 -14.59
N SER A 332 -13.52 -14.39 -15.04
CA SER A 332 -13.32 -13.71 -16.31
C SER A 332 -12.47 -14.59 -17.23
N PRO A 333 -12.39 -14.29 -18.54
CA PRO A 333 -11.51 -15.02 -19.46
C PRO A 333 -10.03 -14.95 -19.03
N ALA A 334 -9.61 -13.84 -18.42
CA ALA A 334 -8.22 -13.59 -18.04
C ALA A 334 -7.87 -14.11 -16.63
N SER A 335 -8.82 -14.07 -15.70
CA SER A 335 -8.59 -14.35 -14.27
C SER A 335 -9.84 -14.80 -13.53
N ILE A 336 -9.61 -15.54 -12.44
CA ILE A 336 -10.60 -15.88 -11.42
C ILE A 336 -10.28 -15.06 -10.17
N ASP A 337 -11.19 -14.16 -9.82
CA ASP A 337 -10.97 -13.13 -8.83
C ASP A 337 -12.00 -13.24 -7.69
N VAL A 338 -11.53 -13.05 -6.46
CA VAL A 338 -12.39 -12.93 -5.27
C VAL A 338 -12.47 -11.46 -4.90
N TYR A 339 -13.69 -10.92 -4.92
CA TYR A 339 -13.96 -9.53 -4.59
C TYR A 339 -14.74 -9.39 -3.29
N ASN A 340 -14.44 -8.35 -2.54
CA ASN A 340 -15.25 -7.89 -1.43
C ASN A 340 -16.16 -6.73 -1.90
N THR A 341 -17.47 -6.98 -1.95
CA THR A 341 -18.48 -6.00 -2.39
C THR A 341 -18.79 -4.93 -1.35
N LYS A 342 -18.44 -5.15 -0.07
CA LYS A 342 -18.66 -4.18 1.02
C LYS A 342 -17.57 -3.11 1.07
N HIS A 343 -16.31 -3.51 0.86
CA HIS A 343 -15.14 -2.62 0.94
C HIS A 343 -14.49 -2.32 -0.43
N TRP A 344 -15.09 -2.79 -1.52
CA TRP A 344 -14.62 -2.60 -2.90
C TRP A 344 -13.16 -2.98 -3.13
N SER A 345 -12.78 -4.12 -2.58
CA SER A 345 -11.40 -4.62 -2.68
C SER A 345 -11.30 -5.94 -3.43
N LEU A 346 -10.23 -6.07 -4.20
CA LEU A 346 -9.79 -7.35 -4.76
C LEU A 346 -9.04 -8.13 -3.67
N GLN A 347 -9.57 -9.27 -3.25
CA GLN A 347 -9.02 -10.05 -2.13
C GLN A 347 -8.01 -11.10 -2.56
N ALA A 348 -8.25 -11.74 -3.69
CA ALA A 348 -7.34 -12.68 -4.33
C ALA A 348 -7.63 -12.72 -5.84
N SER A 349 -6.61 -12.99 -6.63
CA SER A 349 -6.69 -13.08 -8.09
C SER A 349 -5.85 -14.26 -8.56
N LEU A 350 -6.41 -15.04 -9.47
CA LEU A 350 -5.72 -16.15 -10.11
C LEU A 350 -5.79 -15.97 -11.63
N PRO A 351 -4.66 -15.75 -12.33
CA PRO A 351 -4.66 -15.68 -13.78
C PRO A 351 -4.95 -17.05 -14.42
N THR A 352 -5.77 -17.09 -15.45
CA THR A 352 -6.18 -18.33 -16.15
C THR A 352 -5.08 -18.84 -17.11
N THR A 353 -4.18 -17.96 -17.56
CA THR A 353 -3.01 -18.30 -18.38
C THR A 353 -1.73 -18.24 -17.55
N GLU A 354 -1.08 -19.38 -17.31
CA GLU A 354 0.27 -19.41 -16.74
C GLU A 354 1.29 -18.85 -17.73
N THR A 355 1.64 -17.56 -17.61
CA THR A 355 2.99 -17.13 -18.02
C THR A 355 3.94 -17.58 -16.93
N ALA A 356 4.69 -18.65 -17.19
CA ALA A 356 5.67 -19.20 -16.27
C ALA A 356 6.63 -18.10 -15.75
N PRO A 357 6.71 -17.85 -14.43
CA PRO A 357 7.77 -17.04 -13.85
C PRO A 357 9.04 -17.88 -13.80
N SER A 358 10.06 -17.50 -14.57
CA SER A 358 11.41 -18.04 -14.44
C SER A 358 12.00 -17.66 -13.08
N GLY A 359 12.16 -18.65 -12.19
CA GLY A 359 13.09 -18.57 -11.06
C GLY A 359 12.48 -18.90 -9.70
N SER A 360 12.51 -20.17 -9.30
CA SER A 360 13.23 -20.59 -8.09
C SER A 360 13.22 -22.11 -7.92
N THR A 361 14.32 -22.56 -7.37
CA THR A 361 14.78 -23.94 -7.18
C THR A 361 14.00 -24.70 -6.10
N SER A 362 13.58 -25.93 -6.38
CA SER A 362 13.88 -27.07 -5.49
C SER A 362 13.50 -28.40 -6.15
N ARG A 363 14.48 -29.30 -6.21
CA ARG A 363 14.37 -30.68 -6.66
C ARG A 363 13.46 -31.47 -5.70
N LYS A 364 12.41 -32.10 -6.24
CA LYS A 364 11.97 -33.45 -5.84
C LYS A 364 11.14 -34.05 -6.99
N ARG A 365 11.63 -35.16 -7.53
CA ARG A 365 10.98 -35.93 -8.61
C ARG A 365 9.61 -36.44 -8.15
N LYS A 366 8.57 -36.21 -8.97
CA LYS A 366 7.56 -37.24 -9.25
C LYS A 366 7.09 -37.09 -10.69
N LEU A 367 7.32 -38.15 -11.46
CA LEU A 367 6.98 -38.37 -12.86
C LEU A 367 5.46 -38.61 -12.97
N VAL A 368 4.71 -37.82 -13.76
CA VAL A 368 3.55 -38.21 -14.61
C VAL A 368 3.29 -37.10 -15.66
N ASP A 369 3.36 -37.50 -16.93
CA ASP A 369 2.82 -37.01 -18.23
C ASP A 369 2.55 -35.50 -18.53
N PRO A 370 3.04 -34.97 -19.67
CA PRO A 370 2.76 -33.62 -20.14
C PRO A 370 1.54 -33.61 -21.07
N ILE A 371 0.33 -33.52 -20.50
CA ILE A 371 -0.83 -33.04 -21.26
C ILE A 371 -0.95 -31.55 -20.95
N SER A 372 -0.77 -30.73 -21.98
CA SER A 372 -0.94 -29.27 -22.00
C SER A 372 -2.10 -28.81 -21.09
N ASN A 373 -1.80 -28.30 -19.89
CA ASN A 373 -2.74 -27.60 -19.00
C ASN A 373 -3.11 -26.21 -19.57
N LYS A 374 -3.70 -26.18 -20.76
CA LYS A 374 -4.47 -25.02 -21.21
C LYS A 374 -5.89 -25.25 -20.74
N PHE A 375 -6.26 -24.59 -19.65
CA PHE A 375 -7.65 -24.57 -19.19
C PHE A 375 -8.53 -23.90 -20.27
N PRO A 376 -9.77 -24.36 -20.47
CA PRO A 376 -10.66 -23.78 -21.48
C PRO A 376 -10.96 -22.31 -21.14
N GLU A 377 -11.12 -21.49 -22.17
CA GLU A 377 -11.14 -20.02 -22.10
C GLU A 377 -12.27 -19.41 -21.23
N GLN A 378 -13.26 -20.20 -20.80
CA GLN A 378 -14.41 -19.72 -20.03
C GLN A 378 -14.89 -20.74 -18.98
N ILE A 379 -14.90 -20.31 -17.71
CA ILE A 379 -15.46 -21.07 -16.58
C ILE A 379 -16.81 -20.48 -16.18
N THR A 380 -17.85 -21.30 -16.20
CA THR A 380 -19.18 -20.95 -15.68
C THR A 380 -19.32 -21.49 -14.26
N LEU A 381 -19.28 -20.60 -13.28
CA LEU A 381 -19.44 -20.92 -11.86
C LEU A 381 -20.91 -21.29 -11.57
N VAL A 382 -21.13 -22.41 -10.88
CA VAL A 382 -22.45 -22.99 -10.62
C VAL A 382 -22.81 -22.90 -9.15
N SER A 383 -21.91 -23.35 -8.27
CA SER A 383 -22.28 -23.69 -6.90
C SER A 383 -21.13 -23.54 -5.92
N TYR A 384 -21.40 -23.05 -4.70
CA TYR A 384 -20.43 -23.04 -3.59
C TYR A 384 -20.90 -23.93 -2.45
N PHE A 385 -19.99 -24.76 -1.92
CA PHE A 385 -20.19 -25.64 -0.77
C PHE A 385 -19.32 -25.18 0.38
N ALA A 386 -19.93 -24.48 1.35
CA ALA A 386 -19.20 -23.91 2.49
C ALA A 386 -18.50 -24.98 3.35
N ASP A 387 -19.11 -26.16 3.53
CA ASP A 387 -18.54 -27.26 4.33
C ASP A 387 -17.18 -27.75 3.79
N THR A 388 -17.04 -27.79 2.46
CA THR A 388 -15.82 -28.26 1.78
C THR A 388 -14.96 -27.12 1.22
N ARG A 389 -15.46 -25.88 1.28
CA ARG A 389 -14.86 -24.67 0.69
C ARG A 389 -14.55 -24.81 -0.81
N LEU A 390 -15.40 -25.53 -1.52
CA LEU A 390 -15.29 -25.77 -2.96
C LEU A 390 -16.34 -24.95 -3.71
N ALA A 391 -15.87 -24.11 -4.64
CA ALA A 391 -16.69 -23.56 -5.71
C ALA A 391 -16.61 -24.51 -6.91
N ILE A 392 -17.75 -24.84 -7.51
CA ILE A 392 -17.86 -25.74 -8.66
C ILE A 392 -18.28 -24.92 -9.86
N GLY A 393 -17.66 -25.21 -11.00
CA GLY A 393 -18.00 -24.63 -12.28
C GLY A 393 -17.90 -25.63 -13.42
N LEU A 394 -18.42 -25.23 -14.58
CA LEU A 394 -18.29 -25.92 -15.85
C LEU A 394 -17.23 -25.23 -16.70
N ALA A 395 -16.32 -26.01 -17.26
CA ALA A 395 -15.21 -25.56 -18.08
C ALA A 395 -15.18 -26.43 -19.34
N GLY A 396 -15.89 -26.05 -20.39
CA GLY A 396 -16.08 -26.89 -21.58
C GLY A 396 -16.73 -28.24 -21.24
N LEU A 397 -15.98 -29.33 -21.42
CA LEU A 397 -16.41 -30.72 -21.13
C LEU A 397 -16.06 -31.17 -19.71
N GLU A 398 -15.64 -30.25 -18.83
CA GLU A 398 -15.14 -30.60 -17.51
C GLU A 398 -15.97 -29.95 -16.41
N LEU A 399 -16.32 -30.75 -15.40
CA LEU A 399 -16.80 -30.25 -14.12
C LEU A 399 -15.56 -29.94 -13.27
N VAL A 400 -15.37 -28.68 -12.92
CA VAL A 400 -14.15 -28.17 -12.28
C VAL A 400 -14.46 -27.68 -10.87
N ALA A 401 -13.55 -27.94 -9.94
CA ALA A 401 -13.58 -27.42 -8.58
C ALA A 401 -12.47 -26.39 -8.35
N ILE A 402 -12.82 -25.33 -7.63
CA ILE A 402 -11.94 -24.24 -7.22
C ILE A 402 -12.01 -24.16 -5.70
N ARG A 403 -10.87 -24.35 -5.04
CA ARG A 403 -10.80 -24.22 -3.57
C ARG A 403 -10.57 -22.77 -3.21
N VAL A 404 -11.46 -22.23 -2.36
CA VAL A 404 -11.35 -20.85 -1.86
C VAL A 404 -11.13 -20.87 -0.35
N ALA A 405 -9.98 -20.36 0.10
CA ALA A 405 -9.70 -20.19 1.51
C ALA A 405 -10.06 -18.77 1.94
N LEU A 406 -10.96 -18.65 2.92
CA LEU A 406 -11.38 -17.39 3.51
C LEU A 406 -10.82 -17.22 4.94
N PRO A 407 -10.39 -16.01 5.36
CA PRO A 407 -9.71 -15.78 6.64
C PRO A 407 -10.54 -16.11 7.90
N SER A 408 -11.86 -16.15 7.81
CA SER A 408 -12.76 -16.18 8.98
C SER A 408 -13.48 -17.51 9.23
N GLU A 409 -13.12 -18.60 8.55
CA GLU A 409 -13.81 -19.89 8.69
C GLU A 409 -13.02 -20.96 9.46
N SER A 410 -12.00 -20.59 10.24
CA SER A 410 -11.33 -21.50 11.19
C SER A 410 -12.21 -21.79 12.41
N SER A 411 -12.96 -22.90 12.34
CA SER A 411 -13.24 -23.85 13.43
C SER A 411 -13.34 -23.32 14.87
N VAL A 412 -14.47 -22.68 15.23
CA VAL A 412 -15.09 -22.87 16.55
C VAL A 412 -16.60 -22.86 16.35
N ALA A 413 -17.27 -23.96 16.71
CA ALA A 413 -18.72 -24.06 16.71
C ALA A 413 -19.31 -22.98 17.64
N GLY A 414 -20.05 -22.02 17.09
CA GLY A 414 -20.89 -21.08 17.85
C GLY A 414 -20.48 -19.60 17.87
N GLY A 415 -19.34 -19.20 17.29
CA GLY A 415 -18.95 -17.78 17.23
C GLY A 415 -19.61 -17.03 16.06
N ARG A 416 -20.11 -15.80 16.29
CA ARG A 416 -20.55 -14.89 15.20
C ARG A 416 -19.44 -14.82 14.14
N LYS A 417 -19.77 -15.16 12.88
CA LYS A 417 -18.87 -14.99 11.73
C LYS A 417 -18.33 -13.56 11.76
N ARG A 418 -17.02 -13.40 11.97
CA ARG A 418 -16.38 -12.07 11.90
C ARG A 418 -16.48 -11.61 10.45
N ASP A 419 -17.20 -10.53 10.23
CA ASP A 419 -17.17 -9.79 8.96
C ASP A 419 -15.71 -9.42 8.62
N ASP A 420 -15.39 -9.43 7.34
CA ASP A 420 -14.07 -9.01 6.83
C ASP A 420 -13.80 -7.56 7.25
N LEU A 421 -12.67 -7.33 7.92
CA LEU A 421 -12.33 -6.04 8.51
C LEU A 421 -11.87 -5.05 7.42
N LEU A 422 -12.15 -3.76 7.60
CA LEU A 422 -11.74 -2.73 6.63
C LEU A 422 -10.23 -2.72 6.38
N ILE A 423 -9.44 -3.04 7.41
CA ILE A 423 -7.97 -3.14 7.30
C ILE A 423 -7.53 -4.13 6.21
N ASN A 424 -8.34 -5.15 5.91
CA ASN A 424 -8.07 -6.14 4.87
C ASN A 424 -8.34 -5.62 3.44
N ALA A 425 -8.99 -4.46 3.31
CA ALA A 425 -9.30 -3.82 2.03
C ALA A 425 -8.37 -2.66 1.69
N ILE A 426 -7.60 -2.14 2.65
CA ILE A 426 -6.69 -1.00 2.45
C ILE A 426 -5.60 -1.39 1.45
N GLY A 427 -5.39 -0.54 0.43
CA GLY A 427 -4.41 -0.78 -0.65
C GLY A 427 -4.87 -1.77 -1.73
N ARG A 428 -6.06 -2.35 -1.62
CA ARG A 428 -6.63 -3.32 -2.57
C ARG A 428 -7.87 -2.80 -3.29
N GLY A 429 -8.14 -1.50 -3.19
CA GLY A 429 -9.32 -0.85 -3.75
C GLY A 429 -9.40 -0.95 -5.27
N ILE A 430 -10.58 -1.26 -5.78
CA ILE A 430 -10.90 -1.26 -7.21
C ILE A 430 -11.29 0.17 -7.59
N GLU A 431 -10.81 0.66 -8.73
CA GLU A 431 -11.19 2.00 -9.22
C GLU A 431 -12.70 2.09 -9.39
N VAL A 432 -13.31 2.97 -8.60
CA VAL A 432 -14.70 3.39 -8.82
C VAL A 432 -14.66 4.35 -10.01
N PRO A 433 -15.43 4.13 -11.09
CA PRO A 433 -15.65 5.20 -12.06
C PRO A 433 -16.21 6.35 -11.24
N ARG A 434 -15.46 7.45 -11.14
CA ARG A 434 -15.95 8.63 -10.44
C ARG A 434 -17.28 8.96 -11.09
N ILE A 435 -18.39 8.64 -10.40
CA ILE A 435 -19.64 9.35 -10.61
C ILE A 435 -19.19 10.80 -10.53
N ALA A 436 -19.33 11.53 -11.61
CA ALA A 436 -19.13 12.96 -11.62
C ALA A 436 -20.07 13.50 -10.56
N MET A 437 -19.60 13.58 -9.32
CA MET A 437 -20.22 14.41 -8.34
C MET A 437 -20.00 15.79 -8.92
N ASP A 438 -21.07 16.41 -9.40
CA ASP A 438 -21.20 17.83 -9.69
C ASP A 438 -21.02 18.65 -8.40
N ILE A 439 -19.97 18.37 -7.64
CA ILE A 439 -19.38 19.34 -6.75
C ILE A 439 -18.51 20.17 -7.70
N LYS A 440 -19.09 21.22 -8.28
CA LYS A 440 -18.28 22.39 -8.64
C LYS A 440 -17.75 22.92 -7.32
N PRO A 441 -16.47 22.70 -6.95
CA PRO A 441 -15.92 23.46 -5.85
C PRO A 441 -16.01 24.93 -6.29
N ALA A 442 -16.49 25.80 -5.39
CA ALA A 442 -16.54 27.23 -5.65
C ALA A 442 -15.17 27.68 -6.17
N LEU A 443 -15.15 28.07 -7.44
CA LEU A 443 -13.96 28.41 -8.20
C LEU A 443 -13.45 29.76 -7.66
N GLY A 444 -12.58 29.71 -6.64
CA GLY A 444 -12.04 30.91 -6.02
C GLY A 444 -10.77 30.73 -5.20
N SER A 445 -10.24 29.52 -5.02
CA SER A 445 -9.05 29.31 -4.16
C SER A 445 -8.06 28.24 -4.59
N LEU A 446 -8.19 27.64 -5.78
CA LEU A 446 -7.18 26.71 -6.28
C LEU A 446 -6.07 27.48 -7.03
N PRO A 447 -4.78 27.21 -6.75
CA PRO A 447 -3.67 27.83 -7.48
C PRO A 447 -3.77 27.52 -8.98
N THR A 448 -3.54 28.54 -9.80
CA THR A 448 -3.62 28.58 -11.28
C THR A 448 -2.84 27.48 -12.02
N VAL A 449 -2.03 26.69 -11.31
CA VAL A 449 -1.17 25.64 -11.88
C VAL A 449 -1.90 24.31 -12.04
N LEU A 450 -2.90 24.00 -11.21
CA LEU A 450 -3.70 22.78 -11.41
C LEU A 450 -4.61 22.85 -12.65
N GLU A 451 -4.88 24.05 -13.19
CA GLU A 451 -5.53 24.21 -14.49
C GLU A 451 -4.65 23.73 -15.66
N ARG A 452 -3.31 23.79 -15.53
CA ARG A 452 -2.38 23.35 -16.59
C ARG A 452 -2.30 21.82 -16.77
N TYR A 453 -2.80 21.06 -15.79
CA TYR A 453 -2.78 19.60 -15.80
C TYR A 453 -4.13 18.96 -16.18
N TYR A 454 -5.09 19.74 -16.68
CA TYR A 454 -6.31 19.18 -17.27
C TYR A 454 -6.00 18.48 -18.61
N PRO A 455 -6.59 17.29 -18.89
CA PRO A 455 -6.42 16.61 -20.17
C PRO A 455 -7.06 17.48 -21.27
N GLY A 456 -6.20 18.13 -22.06
CA GLY A 456 -6.57 19.09 -23.10
C GLY A 456 -5.52 20.17 -23.36
N SER A 457 -4.70 20.51 -22.36
CA SER A 457 -3.61 21.52 -22.47
C SER A 457 -2.23 20.93 -22.80
N ALA A 458 -2.10 19.61 -22.93
CA ALA A 458 -0.81 18.89 -22.88
C ALA A 458 0.08 19.03 -24.13
N LEU A 459 -0.47 19.31 -25.32
CA LEU A 459 0.31 19.25 -26.56
C LEU A 459 1.24 20.44 -26.78
N ALA A 460 0.88 21.65 -26.35
CA ALA A 460 1.70 22.84 -26.55
C ALA A 460 2.89 22.96 -25.56
N ASP A 461 2.78 22.31 -24.40
CA ASP A 461 3.81 22.34 -23.35
C ASP A 461 4.92 21.29 -23.60
N GLU A 462 4.61 20.20 -24.32
CA GLU A 462 5.60 19.17 -24.71
C GLU A 462 6.69 19.75 -25.64
N ASP A 463 6.31 20.44 -26.72
CA ASP A 463 7.24 21.02 -27.69
C ASP A 463 8.18 22.06 -27.06
N ARG A 464 7.69 22.85 -26.10
CA ARG A 464 8.49 23.85 -25.39
C ARG A 464 9.56 23.19 -24.54
N ILE A 465 9.20 22.12 -23.82
CA ILE A 465 10.12 21.39 -22.95
C ILE A 465 11.16 20.63 -23.77
N GLU A 466 10.80 20.08 -24.92
CA GLU A 466 11.78 19.47 -25.83
C GLU A 466 12.80 20.49 -26.32
N ARG A 467 12.38 21.69 -26.73
CA ARG A 467 13.31 22.77 -27.11
C ARG A 467 14.23 23.16 -25.95
N LEU A 468 13.69 23.33 -24.75
CA LEU A 468 14.48 23.66 -23.56
C LEU A 468 15.52 22.58 -23.26
N ILE A 469 15.15 21.31 -23.31
CA ILE A 469 16.07 20.18 -23.14
C ILE A 469 17.19 20.22 -24.20
N THR A 470 16.85 20.46 -25.47
CA THR A 470 17.87 20.55 -26.54
C THR A 470 18.83 21.71 -26.37
N ASP A 471 18.37 22.87 -25.88
CA ASP A 471 19.23 24.02 -25.60
C ASP A 471 20.14 23.73 -24.40
N MET A 472 19.60 23.13 -23.32
CA MET A 472 20.38 22.69 -22.17
C MET A 472 21.46 21.67 -22.56
N ASP A 473 21.15 20.72 -23.46
CA ASP A 473 22.11 19.75 -23.98
C ASP A 473 23.29 20.41 -24.71
N ARG A 474 23.06 21.54 -25.42
CA ARG A 474 24.16 22.30 -26.06
C ARG A 474 25.10 22.91 -25.03
N TYR A 475 24.58 23.39 -23.90
CA TYR A 475 25.42 23.96 -22.83
C TYR A 475 26.19 22.88 -22.06
N VAL A 476 25.58 21.72 -21.81
CA VAL A 476 26.28 20.57 -21.21
C VAL A 476 27.45 20.13 -22.09
N LYS A 477 27.27 20.04 -23.42
CA LYS A 477 28.36 19.69 -24.36
C LYS A 477 29.49 20.72 -24.40
N ARG A 478 29.23 21.97 -24.02
CA ARG A 478 30.22 23.06 -23.98
C ARG A 478 30.86 23.23 -22.59
N GLY A 479 30.42 22.49 -21.58
CA GLY A 479 30.84 22.70 -20.19
C GLY A 479 30.39 24.04 -19.60
N ASP A 480 29.33 24.65 -20.15
CA ASP A 480 28.88 25.99 -19.75
C ASP A 480 27.84 25.92 -18.64
N PHE A 481 28.33 25.89 -17.39
CA PHE A 481 27.50 25.85 -16.18
C PHE A 481 26.63 27.11 -16.02
N GLU A 482 27.12 28.29 -16.39
CA GLU A 482 26.43 29.56 -16.15
C GLU A 482 25.15 29.69 -16.98
N ASN A 483 25.22 29.32 -18.26
CA ASN A 483 24.05 29.37 -19.15
C ASN A 483 23.08 28.21 -18.91
N PHE A 484 23.59 27.04 -18.49
CA PHE A 484 22.75 25.93 -18.06
C PHE A 484 21.90 26.32 -16.83
N GLU A 485 22.55 26.85 -15.78
CA GLU A 485 21.84 27.32 -14.58
C GLU A 485 20.92 28.51 -14.87
N ARG A 486 21.29 29.38 -15.82
CA ARG A 486 20.46 30.51 -16.25
C ARG A 486 19.12 30.04 -16.83
N LEU A 487 19.17 29.13 -17.81
CA LEU A 487 17.97 28.63 -18.47
C LEU A 487 17.08 27.86 -17.48
N PHE A 488 17.68 27.09 -16.59
CA PHE A 488 16.93 26.37 -15.57
C PHE A 488 16.27 27.32 -14.55
N ALA A 489 17.00 28.35 -14.09
CA ALA A 489 16.44 29.35 -13.18
C ALA A 489 15.28 30.15 -13.82
N GLU A 490 15.37 30.46 -15.12
CA GLU A 490 14.30 31.12 -15.88
C GLU A 490 13.02 30.26 -15.94
N GLU A 491 13.16 28.94 -16.13
CA GLU A 491 12.01 28.02 -16.18
C GLU A 491 11.36 27.80 -14.80
N VAL A 492 12.16 27.75 -13.74
CA VAL A 492 11.69 27.56 -12.37
C VAL A 492 11.26 28.88 -11.69
N GLY A 493 11.55 30.03 -12.31
CA GLY A 493 11.14 31.35 -11.82
C GLY A 493 12.03 31.92 -10.71
N ILE A 494 13.29 31.49 -10.62
CA ILE A 494 14.23 31.92 -9.57
C ILE A 494 15.06 33.12 -10.06
N LYS A 495 15.15 34.16 -9.22
CA LYS A 495 15.97 35.36 -9.51
C LYS A 495 17.45 35.09 -9.22
N ARG A 496 18.34 35.64 -10.05
CA ARG A 496 19.80 35.50 -9.91
C ARG A 496 20.42 36.80 -9.45
N ASP A 497 21.19 36.75 -8.36
CA ASP A 497 22.06 37.84 -7.92
C ASP A 497 23.39 37.80 -8.69
N LYS A 498 23.77 38.96 -9.24
CA LYS A 498 24.98 39.15 -10.05
C LYS A 498 26.07 39.94 -9.31
N SER A 499 25.88 40.27 -8.03
CA SER A 499 26.83 41.01 -7.19
C SER A 499 28.23 40.39 -7.21
N SER A 500 28.35 39.12 -6.85
CA SER A 500 29.61 38.36 -6.83
C SER A 500 30.30 38.30 -8.20
N LEU A 501 29.53 38.26 -9.28
CA LEU A 501 30.06 38.29 -10.64
C LEU A 501 30.59 39.68 -11.04
N LYS A 502 29.97 40.76 -10.54
CA LYS A 502 30.47 42.13 -10.75
C LYS A 502 31.79 42.35 -10.02
N ASP A 503 31.90 41.87 -8.78
CA ASP A 503 33.10 42.02 -7.95
C ASP A 503 34.27 41.21 -8.51
N TRP A 504 34.01 40.00 -9.02
CA TRP A 504 35.03 39.22 -9.74
C TRP A 504 35.45 39.87 -11.05
N ARG A 505 34.50 40.41 -11.84
CA ARG A 505 34.83 41.15 -13.07
C ARG A 505 35.69 42.37 -12.78
N ALA A 506 35.37 43.12 -11.72
CA ALA A 506 36.19 44.25 -11.29
C ALA A 506 37.62 43.82 -10.92
N ARG A 507 37.79 42.71 -10.18
CA ARG A 507 39.10 42.15 -9.80
C ARG A 507 39.90 41.63 -11.00
N ARG A 508 39.24 40.95 -11.94
CA ARG A 508 39.85 40.51 -13.18
C ARG A 508 40.29 41.69 -14.04
N ASP A 509 39.44 42.70 -14.20
CA ASP A 509 39.75 43.88 -15.01
C ASP A 509 40.88 44.71 -14.36
N THR A 510 41.01 44.72 -13.02
CA THR A 510 42.19 45.30 -12.34
C THR A 510 43.46 44.49 -12.57
N TRP A 511 43.36 43.16 -12.53
CA TRP A 511 44.48 42.26 -12.79
C TRP A 511 44.97 42.32 -14.24
N GLU A 512 44.05 42.34 -15.22
CA GLU A 512 44.38 42.50 -16.64
C GLU A 512 45.08 43.83 -16.92
N LYS A 513 44.65 44.92 -16.25
CA LYS A 513 45.31 46.23 -16.34
C LYS A 513 46.71 46.21 -15.74
N GLU A 514 46.91 45.55 -14.60
CA GLU A 514 48.22 45.43 -13.96
C GLU A 514 49.20 44.60 -14.80
N HIS A 515 48.74 43.48 -15.38
CA HIS A 515 49.52 42.65 -16.30
C HIS A 515 49.76 43.30 -17.67
N ALA A 516 48.86 44.16 -18.16
CA ALA A 516 49.10 44.98 -19.35
C ALA A 516 50.14 46.07 -19.09
N LEU A 517 50.13 46.69 -17.90
CA LEU A 517 51.11 47.69 -17.49
C LEU A 517 52.52 47.09 -17.33
N ASN A 518 52.62 45.87 -16.79
CA ASN A 518 53.90 45.16 -16.64
C ASN A 518 54.47 44.68 -17.98
N ARG A 519 53.64 44.21 -18.92
CA ARG A 519 54.07 43.93 -20.31
C ARG A 519 54.58 45.18 -21.05
N GLY A 520 54.01 46.36 -20.76
CA GLY A 520 54.49 47.64 -21.28
C GLY A 520 55.83 48.10 -20.68
N LYS A 521 56.16 47.70 -19.46
CA LYS A 521 57.45 47.99 -18.81
C LYS A 521 58.58 47.06 -19.28
N GLU A 522 58.30 45.79 -19.54
CA GLU A 522 59.28 44.85 -20.10
C GLU A 522 59.63 45.18 -21.56
N ALA A 523 58.66 45.64 -22.36
CA ALA A 523 58.92 46.12 -23.73
C ALA A 523 59.78 47.39 -23.77
N ASN A 524 59.69 48.26 -22.76
CA ASN A 524 60.53 49.46 -22.62
C ASN A 524 61.87 49.21 -21.89
N SER A 525 62.15 47.97 -21.48
CA SER A 525 63.41 47.56 -20.83
C SER A 525 64.39 46.87 -21.81
N MET A 526 64.09 46.82 -23.12
CA MET A 526 65.00 46.32 -24.16
C MET A 526 65.68 47.45 -24.95
N GLY A 527 66.23 48.42 -24.24
CA GLY A 527 67.12 49.43 -24.83
C GLY A 527 68.19 49.84 -23.84
N LEU A 528 69.45 49.49 -24.16
CA LEU A 528 70.71 49.85 -23.48
C LEU A 528 71.00 48.94 -22.25
N THR A 529 72.01 48.07 -22.25
CA THR A 529 73.43 48.42 -22.12
C THR A 529 74.35 47.20 -22.38
N ASN A 530 75.58 47.50 -22.85
CA ASN A 530 76.67 46.56 -23.12
C ASN A 530 77.36 46.05 -21.84
N GLY A 531 77.73 44.76 -21.84
CA GLY A 531 79.10 44.28 -21.60
C GLY A 531 79.60 44.08 -20.15
N LEU A 532 80.23 42.92 -19.94
CA LEU A 532 81.03 42.43 -18.79
C LEU A 532 80.19 42.06 -17.55
N GLY A 533 80.24 40.87 -16.95
CA GLY A 533 81.19 39.76 -16.94
C GLY A 533 81.28 39.27 -15.49
N ARG A 534 81.27 37.93 -15.28
CA ARG A 534 81.78 37.16 -14.11
C ARG A 534 80.75 36.43 -13.20
N HIS A 535 80.75 35.09 -13.38
CA HIS A 535 80.66 33.95 -12.45
C HIS A 535 79.64 33.85 -11.28
N GLY A 536 78.98 32.67 -11.25
CA GLY A 536 78.38 31.99 -10.09
C GLY A 536 76.86 32.21 -9.99
N SER A 537 75.97 31.23 -9.92
CA SER A 537 76.03 29.79 -9.63
C SER A 537 74.85 29.11 -10.35
N GLU A 538 74.98 27.82 -10.64
CA GLU A 538 73.94 26.99 -11.25
C GLU A 538 72.64 27.03 -10.44
N THR A 539 71.56 27.44 -11.09
CA THR A 539 70.21 27.03 -10.74
C THR A 539 69.50 26.74 -12.04
N THR A 540 69.10 25.49 -12.19
CA THR A 540 68.47 24.89 -13.36
C THR A 540 67.20 25.67 -13.70
N ARG A 541 67.32 26.66 -14.59
CA ARG A 541 66.17 27.25 -15.29
C ARG A 541 65.71 26.23 -16.31
N THR A 542 64.65 25.49 -15.97
CA THR A 542 63.82 24.81 -16.95
C THR A 542 63.30 25.88 -17.92
N LEU A 543 63.74 25.76 -19.17
CA LEU A 543 63.21 26.49 -20.32
C LEU A 543 61.78 26.02 -20.54
N GLU A 544 60.80 26.71 -19.95
CA GLU A 544 59.43 26.63 -20.42
C GLU A 544 59.33 27.36 -21.76
N ILE A 545 59.00 26.59 -22.78
CA ILE A 545 58.63 27.07 -24.10
C ILE A 545 57.46 28.03 -23.90
N ALA A 546 57.68 29.30 -24.24
CA ALA A 546 56.64 30.32 -24.25
C ALA A 546 55.64 29.99 -25.37
N ASP A 547 54.65 29.15 -25.07
CA ASP A 547 53.40 29.14 -25.80
C ASP A 547 52.76 30.52 -25.61
N GLY A 548 52.54 31.24 -26.70
CA GLY A 548 52.01 32.61 -26.73
C GLY A 548 50.55 32.74 -26.27
N ARG A 549 50.15 32.02 -25.21
CA ARG A 549 48.85 32.16 -24.56
C ARG A 549 48.97 33.23 -23.46
N PRO A 550 48.09 34.26 -23.44
CA PRO A 550 48.12 35.25 -22.37
C PRO A 550 47.95 34.56 -21.01
N PRO A 551 48.57 35.08 -19.93
CA PRO A 551 48.37 34.52 -18.59
C PRO A 551 46.86 34.54 -18.27
N GLU A 552 46.35 33.42 -17.79
CA GLU A 552 44.95 33.28 -17.38
C GLU A 552 44.79 33.79 -15.92
N PHE A 553 43.65 34.40 -15.61
CA PHE A 553 43.38 34.93 -14.26
C PHE A 553 43.33 33.79 -13.23
N PRO A 554 44.03 33.88 -12.08
CA PRO A 554 44.18 32.74 -11.15
C PRO A 554 42.89 32.30 -10.44
N GLU A 555 41.90 33.19 -10.32
CA GLU A 555 40.63 32.86 -9.66
C GLU A 555 39.59 32.37 -10.67
N GLU A 556 39.03 31.19 -10.40
CA GLU A 556 37.89 30.67 -11.15
C GLU A 556 36.69 31.63 -11.09
N ARG A 557 35.98 31.73 -12.21
CA ARG A 557 34.83 32.64 -12.32
C ARG A 557 33.65 32.12 -11.48
N PRO A 558 33.18 32.87 -10.46
CA PRO A 558 32.12 32.39 -9.59
C PRO A 558 30.76 32.35 -10.30
N LEU A 559 29.96 31.32 -10.01
CA LEU A 559 28.58 31.21 -10.49
C LEU A 559 27.67 32.26 -9.83
N PRO A 560 26.72 32.87 -10.56
CA PRO A 560 25.75 33.79 -9.97
C PRO A 560 24.89 33.12 -8.88
N ARG A 561 24.79 33.76 -7.71
CA ARG A 561 24.01 33.24 -6.58
C ARG A 561 22.52 33.29 -6.87
N TRP A 562 21.78 32.24 -6.55
CA TRP A 562 20.32 32.25 -6.67
C TRP A 562 19.70 32.90 -5.43
N VAL A 563 18.64 33.69 -5.63
CA VAL A 563 17.85 34.27 -4.55
C VAL A 563 16.81 33.24 -4.13
N TRP A 564 17.06 32.59 -3.00
CA TRP A 564 16.22 31.52 -2.48
C TRP A 564 14.95 32.09 -1.81
N PRO A 565 13.78 31.46 -2.00
CA PRO A 565 12.59 31.77 -1.21
C PRO A 565 12.83 31.46 0.28
N GLU A 566 12.17 32.19 1.19
CA GLU A 566 12.29 31.95 2.64
C GLU A 566 11.80 30.54 3.04
N GLU A 567 10.79 30.01 2.35
CA GLU A 567 10.32 28.63 2.48
C GLU A 567 9.85 28.09 1.12
N PHE A 568 10.31 26.89 0.74
CA PHE A 568 9.71 26.13 -0.37
C PHE A 568 8.36 25.57 0.11
N ARG A 569 7.25 26.03 -0.47
CA ARG A 569 5.93 25.53 -0.09
C ARG A 569 5.77 24.10 -0.62
N GLY A 570 5.10 23.22 0.11
CA GLY A 570 4.86 21.82 -0.33
C GLY A 570 4.11 21.65 -1.67
N GLY A 571 3.62 22.74 -2.27
CA GLY A 571 3.08 22.80 -3.63
C GLY A 571 4.14 23.02 -4.72
N ASP A 572 5.35 23.47 -4.38
CA ASP A 572 6.40 23.85 -5.33
C ASP A 572 7.00 22.65 -6.07
N ARG A 573 6.94 21.46 -5.45
CA ARG A 573 7.25 20.15 -6.08
C ARG A 573 6.39 19.83 -7.32
N PHE A 574 5.25 20.49 -7.49
CA PHE A 574 4.34 20.28 -8.62
C PHE A 574 4.41 21.42 -9.66
N LEU A 575 5.24 22.44 -9.42
CA LEU A 575 5.38 23.58 -10.33
C LEU A 575 6.22 23.26 -11.57
N VAL A 576 7.02 22.19 -11.54
CA VAL A 576 7.99 21.86 -12.60
C VAL A 576 7.67 20.52 -13.25
N ASN A 577 7.85 20.45 -14.58
CA ASN A 577 7.58 19.23 -15.32
C ASN A 577 8.52 18.08 -14.89
N PRO A 578 8.00 16.89 -14.54
CA PRO A 578 8.81 15.74 -14.14
C PRO A 578 9.84 15.27 -15.19
N ARG A 579 9.63 15.54 -16.48
CA ARG A 579 10.60 15.23 -17.55
C ARG A 579 11.86 16.07 -17.44
N LEU A 580 11.73 17.36 -17.11
CA LEU A 580 12.86 18.27 -16.92
C LEU A 580 13.69 17.87 -15.69
N VAL A 581 13.02 17.55 -14.57
CA VAL A 581 13.67 17.04 -13.35
C VAL A 581 14.49 15.77 -13.65
N ARG A 582 13.89 14.80 -14.34
CA ARG A 582 14.58 13.57 -14.74
C ARG A 582 15.73 13.82 -15.71
N TYR A 583 15.58 14.76 -16.65
CA TYR A 583 16.65 15.12 -17.57
C TYR A 583 17.87 15.67 -16.83
N VAL A 584 17.66 16.64 -15.94
CA VAL A 584 18.74 17.25 -15.16
C VAL A 584 19.42 16.22 -14.25
N LEU A 585 18.65 15.36 -13.57
CA LEU A 585 19.21 14.27 -12.76
C LEU A 585 20.10 13.33 -13.59
N GLY A 586 19.68 12.98 -14.80
CA GLY A 586 20.45 12.13 -15.71
C GLY A 586 21.66 12.82 -16.38
N LYS A 587 21.82 14.14 -16.19
CA LYS A 587 23.04 14.88 -16.57
C LYS A 587 24.00 15.06 -15.41
N ILE A 588 23.48 15.32 -14.21
CA ILE A 588 24.29 15.39 -12.99
C ILE A 588 24.90 14.03 -12.72
N PHE A 589 24.08 12.99 -12.74
CA PHE A 589 24.49 11.61 -12.47
C PHE A 589 24.48 10.77 -13.75
N SER A 590 25.53 9.99 -13.95
CA SER A 590 25.60 9.04 -15.04
C SER A 590 26.06 7.67 -14.55
N TRP A 591 25.66 6.63 -15.28
CA TRP A 591 26.12 5.27 -15.00
C TRP A 591 27.38 5.00 -15.82
N SER A 592 28.51 4.84 -15.13
CA SER A 592 29.76 4.43 -15.76
C SER A 592 29.73 2.91 -15.95
N ASN A 593 29.77 2.44 -17.20
CA ASN A 593 30.17 1.07 -17.48
C ASN A 593 31.70 1.06 -17.51
N GLY A 594 32.35 0.12 -16.82
CA GLY A 594 33.80 -0.01 -16.71
C GLY A 594 34.60 -0.26 -18.00
N HIS A 595 34.17 0.27 -19.14
CA HIS A 595 34.90 0.26 -20.41
C HIS A 595 35.26 1.69 -20.81
N GLN A 596 36.47 2.14 -20.46
CA GLN A 596 37.17 3.10 -21.30
C GLN A 596 38.06 2.31 -22.26
N THR A 597 37.61 2.13 -23.50
CA THR A 597 38.51 1.86 -24.63
C THR A 597 39.24 3.14 -24.98
N SER A 598 40.47 3.29 -24.50
CA SER A 598 41.42 4.25 -25.06
C SER A 598 41.88 3.76 -26.43
N ILE A 599 41.60 4.55 -27.47
CA ILE A 599 42.25 4.40 -28.77
C ILE A 599 43.55 5.21 -28.69
N SER A 600 44.65 4.53 -28.40
CA SER A 600 45.99 4.88 -28.88
C SER A 600 46.90 3.68 -28.68
N GLY A 601 47.54 3.26 -29.77
CA GLY A 601 48.18 1.96 -29.89
C GLY A 601 49.42 1.73 -29.03
N GLU A 602 49.71 0.44 -28.95
CA GLU A 602 51.01 -0.22 -28.75
C GLU A 602 51.54 -0.42 -27.32
N THR A 603 51.71 -1.72 -27.06
CA THR A 603 52.45 -2.44 -26.01
C THR A 603 51.72 -2.71 -24.70
N GLY A 604 51.66 -4.01 -24.37
CA GLY A 604 50.78 -4.60 -23.37
C GLY A 604 51.05 -4.11 -21.95
N SER A 605 50.02 -3.52 -21.36
CA SER A 605 49.87 -3.30 -19.93
C SER A 605 48.43 -3.65 -19.54
N GLU A 606 48.30 -4.49 -18.52
CA GLU A 606 47.07 -5.14 -18.08
C GLU A 606 45.94 -4.14 -17.76
N GLU A 607 44.76 -4.43 -18.30
CA GLU A 607 43.51 -3.67 -18.17
C GLU A 607 43.09 -3.51 -16.70
N HIS A 608 43.00 -2.27 -16.20
CA HIS A 608 42.33 -1.96 -14.93
C HIS A 608 40.81 -1.97 -15.15
N THR A 609 40.15 -3.08 -14.84
CA THR A 609 38.69 -3.18 -14.90
C THR A 609 38.05 -2.37 -13.77
N MET A 610 37.64 -1.12 -14.05
CA MET A 610 36.82 -0.33 -13.12
C MET A 610 35.43 -0.97 -12.95
N LYS A 611 34.96 -1.12 -11.71
CA LYS A 611 33.62 -1.64 -11.43
C LYS A 611 32.57 -0.64 -11.95
N PRO A 612 31.46 -1.12 -12.58
CA PRO A 612 30.39 -0.23 -13.01
C PRO A 612 29.73 0.43 -11.79
N GLY A 613 29.53 1.74 -11.85
CA GLY A 613 29.02 2.52 -10.73
C GLY A 613 28.46 3.88 -11.13
N LEU A 614 27.68 4.47 -10.23
CA LEU A 614 27.17 5.82 -10.39
C LEU A 614 28.31 6.84 -10.22
N GLY A 615 28.39 7.84 -11.10
CA GLY A 615 29.35 8.94 -10.99
C GLY A 615 28.71 10.29 -11.29
N ILE A 616 29.27 11.35 -10.72
CA ILE A 616 28.87 12.74 -10.96
C ILE A 616 29.69 13.29 -12.13
N MET A 617 29.04 13.61 -13.24
CA MET A 617 29.72 14.07 -14.47
C MET A 617 29.59 15.57 -14.72
N PHE A 618 28.44 16.16 -14.36
CA PHE A 618 28.15 17.57 -14.58
C PHE A 618 27.45 18.15 -13.34
N TYR A 619 28.24 18.63 -12.38
CA TYR A 619 27.72 19.18 -11.14
C TYR A 619 27.33 20.66 -11.31
N ALA A 620 26.02 20.95 -11.32
CA ALA A 620 25.48 22.31 -11.30
C ALA A 620 24.99 22.64 -9.86
N PRO A 621 25.75 23.40 -9.05
CA PRO A 621 25.52 23.52 -7.61
C PRO A 621 24.15 24.12 -7.25
N ASN A 622 23.71 25.17 -7.94
CA ASN A 622 22.42 25.80 -7.62
C ASN A 622 21.26 24.92 -8.06
N VAL A 623 21.40 24.21 -9.18
CA VAL A 623 20.38 23.29 -9.68
C VAL A 623 20.25 22.08 -8.75
N PHE A 624 21.36 21.51 -8.28
CA PHE A 624 21.37 20.41 -7.31
C PHE A 624 20.74 20.84 -5.98
N ARG A 625 21.15 22.00 -5.45
CA ARG A 625 20.54 22.62 -4.26
C ARG A 625 19.02 22.78 -4.41
N TRP A 626 18.58 23.29 -5.55
CA TRP A 626 17.15 23.44 -5.82
C TRP A 626 16.43 22.08 -5.87
N LEU A 627 16.99 21.06 -6.51
CA LEU A 627 16.37 19.72 -6.56
C LEU A 627 16.15 19.14 -5.16
N VAL A 628 17.13 19.36 -4.26
CA VAL A 628 17.11 18.90 -2.88
C VAL A 628 16.11 19.71 -2.04
N GLU A 629 16.16 21.04 -2.05
CA GLU A 629 15.30 21.90 -1.23
C GLU A 629 13.83 21.92 -1.71
N SER A 630 13.59 21.78 -3.02
CA SER A 630 12.23 21.69 -3.58
C SER A 630 11.55 20.32 -3.37
N GLY A 631 12.28 19.32 -2.86
CA GLY A 631 11.79 17.96 -2.69
C GLY A 631 11.58 17.17 -4.00
N ASN A 632 12.17 17.64 -5.10
CA ASN A 632 12.12 16.97 -6.41
C ASN A 632 13.19 15.88 -6.58
N PHE A 633 14.21 15.90 -5.72
CA PHE A 633 15.23 14.86 -5.64
C PHE A 633 14.71 13.61 -4.94
N SER A 634 14.79 12.47 -5.62
CA SER A 634 14.44 11.14 -5.10
C SER A 634 15.26 10.08 -5.82
N ILE A 635 15.70 9.05 -5.09
CA ILE A 635 16.40 7.89 -5.66
C ILE A 635 15.57 7.26 -6.80
N SER A 636 14.24 7.21 -6.67
CA SER A 636 13.35 6.69 -7.73
C SER A 636 13.39 7.54 -9.00
N ASN A 637 13.45 8.88 -8.87
CA ASN A 637 13.58 9.77 -10.03
C ASN A 637 14.97 9.64 -10.66
N LEU A 638 16.00 9.43 -9.84
CA LEU A 638 17.36 9.16 -10.28
C LEU A 638 17.44 7.84 -11.07
N GLU A 639 16.89 6.74 -10.55
CA GLU A 639 16.81 5.46 -11.27
C GLU A 639 16.12 5.61 -12.63
N LEU A 640 14.98 6.30 -12.67
CA LEU A 640 14.24 6.55 -13.90
C LEU A 640 15.00 7.42 -14.90
N SER A 641 15.84 8.34 -14.41
CA SER A 641 16.70 9.16 -15.28
C SER A 641 17.81 8.33 -15.93
N ILE A 642 18.47 7.47 -15.15
CA ILE A 642 19.58 6.64 -15.62
C ILE A 642 19.11 5.57 -16.60
N ARG A 643 17.92 4.97 -16.35
CA ARG A 643 17.32 4.01 -17.29
C ARG A 643 17.09 4.58 -18.69
N ARG A 644 16.95 5.91 -18.82
CA ARG A 644 16.78 6.58 -20.11
C ARG A 644 18.10 6.90 -20.81
N THR A 645 19.17 7.11 -20.05
CA THR A 645 20.49 7.48 -20.57
C THR A 645 21.41 6.27 -20.76
N ALA A 646 21.13 5.13 -20.13
CA ALA A 646 21.89 3.90 -20.28
C ALA A 646 21.84 3.35 -21.72
N PRO A 647 22.97 2.87 -22.29
CA PRO A 647 23.01 2.27 -23.62
C PRO A 647 22.06 1.08 -23.73
N ARG A 648 21.37 0.95 -24.88
CA ARG A 648 20.42 -0.13 -25.18
C ARG A 648 21.08 -1.51 -25.00
N GLY A 649 20.92 -2.13 -23.83
CA GLY A 649 21.47 -3.44 -23.51
C GLY A 649 21.59 -3.74 -22.01
N GLY A 650 21.71 -2.73 -21.14
CA GLY A 650 21.81 -2.93 -19.69
C GLY A 650 20.46 -2.75 -18.97
N PHE A 651 19.76 -3.84 -18.65
CA PHE A 651 18.61 -3.77 -17.74
C PHE A 651 19.10 -3.55 -16.30
N LEU A 652 19.23 -2.30 -15.86
CA LEU A 652 19.38 -2.01 -14.43
C LEU A 652 18.04 -2.28 -13.72
N ARG A 653 17.98 -3.39 -12.97
CA ARG A 653 16.81 -3.79 -12.15
C ARG A 653 16.49 -2.78 -11.03
N GLY A 654 17.48 -1.98 -10.64
CA GLY A 654 17.47 -0.90 -9.64
C GLY A 654 18.90 -0.38 -9.40
N LEU A 655 19.07 0.79 -8.77
CA LEU A 655 20.39 1.26 -8.31
C LEU A 655 20.85 0.38 -7.14
N PRO A 656 22.10 -0.11 -7.12
CA PRO A 656 22.63 -0.82 -5.97
C PRO A 656 22.63 0.10 -4.74
N ALA A 657 22.24 -0.44 -3.59
CA ALA A 657 22.23 0.31 -2.34
C ALA A 657 23.65 0.80 -2.00
N GLY A 658 23.77 2.10 -1.72
CA GLY A 658 25.00 2.77 -1.35
C GLY A 658 25.77 3.40 -2.50
N ASP A 659 25.38 3.17 -3.76
CA ASP A 659 26.11 3.73 -4.91
C ASP A 659 25.88 5.24 -5.05
N PHE A 660 24.73 5.76 -4.62
CA PHE A 660 24.50 7.20 -4.56
C PHE A 660 25.42 7.88 -3.54
N VAL A 661 25.54 7.29 -2.35
CA VAL A 661 26.42 7.83 -1.30
C VAL A 661 27.89 7.71 -1.70
N LYS A 662 28.32 6.60 -2.31
CA LYS A 662 29.69 6.46 -2.84
C LYS A 662 29.99 7.51 -3.91
N ALA A 663 29.07 7.72 -4.86
CA ALA A 663 29.24 8.73 -5.90
C ALA A 663 29.41 10.15 -5.34
N LEU A 664 28.77 10.47 -4.20
CA LEU A 664 28.98 11.74 -3.50
C LEU A 664 30.33 11.78 -2.78
N ALA A 665 30.72 10.69 -2.11
CA ALA A 665 32.00 10.58 -1.39
C ALA A 665 33.20 10.65 -2.33
N ASP A 666 33.11 10.02 -3.51
CA ASP A 666 34.16 10.02 -4.53
C ASP A 666 34.32 11.40 -5.19
N PHE A 667 33.22 12.16 -5.29
CA PHE A 667 33.23 13.52 -5.85
C PHE A 667 33.63 14.59 -4.84
N ASP A 668 33.27 14.43 -3.57
CA ASP A 668 33.56 15.35 -2.47
C ASP A 668 34.16 14.58 -1.26
N PRO A 669 35.49 14.43 -1.22
CA PRO A 669 36.19 13.73 -0.13
C PRO A 669 35.99 14.37 1.25
N GLU A 670 35.67 15.67 1.32
CA GLU A 670 35.35 16.38 2.57
C GLU A 670 33.94 16.06 3.10
N MET A 671 33.10 15.37 2.32
CA MET A 671 31.74 14.93 2.67
C MET A 671 30.73 16.07 2.92
N LYS A 672 31.00 17.29 2.46
CA LYS A 672 30.12 18.46 2.62
C LYS A 672 28.78 18.28 1.89
N LEU A 673 28.82 17.72 0.68
CA LEU A 673 27.62 17.40 -0.10
C LEU A 673 26.79 16.28 0.55
N LEU A 674 27.46 15.26 1.10
CA LEU A 674 26.78 14.18 1.82
C LEU A 674 26.06 14.73 3.06
N LEU A 675 26.76 15.55 3.87
CA LEU A 675 26.17 16.24 5.01
C LEU A 675 24.97 17.11 4.60
N TYR A 676 25.08 17.86 3.50
CA TYR A 676 23.98 18.67 2.99
C TYR A 676 22.74 17.83 2.65
N VAL A 677 22.91 16.70 1.97
CA VAL A 677 21.79 15.78 1.66
C VAL A 677 21.20 15.15 2.93
N LEU A 678 22.05 14.78 3.89
CA LEU A 678 21.65 14.21 5.20
C LEU A 678 20.96 15.23 6.12
N ARG A 679 21.10 16.54 5.87
CA ARG A 679 20.33 17.58 6.57
C ARG A 679 19.01 17.92 5.89
N SER A 680 18.96 17.75 4.57
CA SER A 680 17.83 18.15 3.73
C SER A 680 16.66 17.15 3.76
N SER A 681 15.43 17.52 3.41
CA SER A 681 14.25 16.64 3.47
C SER A 681 14.21 15.45 2.48
N VAL A 682 15.34 15.11 1.86
CA VAL A 682 15.49 14.00 0.92
C VAL A 682 15.28 12.66 1.63
N TYR A 683 14.42 11.83 1.05
CA TYR A 683 14.24 10.46 1.50
C TYR A 683 15.40 9.57 1.01
N LEU A 684 16.13 9.00 1.96
CA LEU A 684 17.16 7.98 1.74
C LEU A 684 16.69 6.67 2.36
N ASP A 685 16.81 5.56 1.64
CA ASP A 685 16.49 4.24 2.17
C ASP A 685 17.56 3.79 3.18
N VAL A 686 17.21 2.81 4.02
CA VAL A 686 18.08 2.28 5.08
C VAL A 686 19.41 1.80 4.51
N GLY A 687 19.42 1.20 3.32
CA GLY A 687 20.65 0.74 2.66
C GLY A 687 21.62 1.87 2.28
N GLU A 688 21.10 3.03 1.87
CA GLU A 688 21.95 4.22 1.60
C GLU A 688 22.49 4.80 2.90
N LEU A 689 21.68 4.86 3.96
CA LEU A 689 22.10 5.36 5.27
C LEU A 689 23.16 4.46 5.91
N LEU A 690 23.03 3.13 5.81
CA LEU A 690 24.06 2.20 6.29
C LEU A 690 25.35 2.28 5.47
N SER A 691 25.25 2.59 4.18
CA SER A 691 26.42 2.82 3.32
C SER A 691 27.13 4.12 3.69
N ALA A 692 26.37 5.19 4.00
CA ALA A 692 26.92 6.43 4.55
C ALA A 692 27.58 6.21 5.91
N LEU A 693 26.94 5.47 6.80
CA LEU A 693 27.50 5.11 8.11
C LEU A 693 28.83 4.38 7.97
N LYS A 694 28.93 3.38 7.09
CA LYS A 694 30.17 2.65 6.81
C LYS A 694 31.30 3.54 6.31
N LEU A 695 31.00 4.43 5.35
CA LEU A 695 32.00 5.35 4.80
C LEU A 695 32.51 6.32 5.87
N LEU A 696 31.60 6.85 6.70
CA LEU A 696 31.95 7.76 7.80
C LEU A 696 32.78 7.05 8.88
N MET A 697 32.38 5.84 9.29
CA MET A 697 33.14 5.04 10.27
C MET A 697 34.56 4.71 9.79
N ARG A 698 34.73 4.40 8.50
CA ARG A 698 36.04 4.17 7.88
C ARG A 698 36.88 5.44 7.84
N SER A 699 36.27 6.58 7.52
CA SER A 699 36.96 7.87 7.42
C SER A 699 37.37 8.49 8.76
N LEU A 700 36.75 8.05 9.87
CA LEU A 700 37.03 8.54 11.23
C LEU A 700 37.92 7.57 12.03
N GLU A 701 38.52 6.57 11.38
CA GLU A 701 39.43 5.59 11.98
C GLU A 701 38.89 4.89 13.25
N PHE A 702 37.58 4.61 13.32
CA PHE A 702 37.08 3.67 14.31
C PHE A 702 37.71 2.30 14.01
N PRO A 703 38.36 1.64 14.99
CA PRO A 703 39.12 0.43 14.73
C PRO A 703 38.19 -0.66 14.18
N ILE A 704 38.30 -0.92 12.89
CA ILE A 704 37.82 -2.16 12.28
C ILE A 704 38.91 -3.16 12.62
N SER A 705 38.62 -4.10 13.52
CA SER A 705 39.53 -5.20 13.88
C SER A 705 39.92 -5.97 12.62
N GLY A 706 40.99 -5.55 11.97
CA GLY A 706 41.42 -6.06 10.66
C GLY A 706 42.47 -5.21 9.96
N THR A 707 42.54 -3.89 10.24
CA THR A 707 43.50 -2.98 9.57
C THR A 707 44.62 -2.45 10.47
N ARG A 708 44.88 -3.05 11.64
CA ARG A 708 46.11 -2.76 12.40
C ARG A 708 47.37 -3.46 11.86
N SER A 709 47.23 -4.33 10.86
CA SER A 709 48.33 -5.16 10.38
C SER A 709 49.32 -4.48 9.42
N THR A 710 49.02 -3.31 8.84
CA THR A 710 49.93 -2.69 7.86
C THR A 710 50.96 -1.74 8.49
N LEU A 711 50.63 -1.03 9.57
CA LEU A 711 51.59 -0.12 10.22
C LEU A 711 52.44 -0.78 11.33
N GLN A 712 52.07 -1.96 11.83
CA GLN A 712 52.91 -2.70 12.80
C GLN A 712 53.89 -3.68 12.13
N GLN A 713 53.84 -3.86 10.81
CA GLN A 713 54.78 -4.73 10.08
C GLN A 713 56.03 -4.00 9.55
N ILE A 714 56.12 -2.68 9.68
CA ILE A 714 57.29 -1.90 9.21
C ILE A 714 58.47 -1.88 10.20
N THR A 715 58.35 -2.44 11.40
CA THR A 715 59.43 -2.36 12.44
C THR A 715 59.95 -3.69 12.96
N SER A 716 59.52 -4.83 12.43
CA SER A 716 60.09 -6.14 12.82
C SER A 716 61.04 -6.65 11.73
N GLY A 717 62.31 -6.28 11.84
CA GLY A 717 63.37 -6.97 11.11
C GLY A 717 63.71 -8.29 11.80
N ASP A 718 63.47 -9.42 11.15
CA ASP A 718 64.44 -10.50 10.88
C ASP A 718 63.77 -11.75 10.22
N ALA A 719 64.59 -12.53 9.51
CA ALA A 719 64.45 -13.93 9.07
C ALA A 719 63.80 -14.27 7.70
N PHE A 720 64.65 -14.21 6.66
CA PHE A 720 64.95 -15.23 5.64
C PHE A 720 63.88 -16.27 5.18
N GLY A 721 63.63 -16.26 3.86
CA GLY A 721 63.66 -17.49 3.04
C GLY A 721 62.42 -17.85 2.22
N SER A 722 62.29 -17.32 1.00
CA SER A 722 61.53 -17.98 -0.08
C SER A 722 62.03 -17.50 -1.46
N PRO A 723 62.09 -18.37 -2.50
CA PRO A 723 62.87 -18.12 -3.70
C PRO A 723 62.16 -17.15 -4.63
N VAL A 724 62.95 -16.22 -5.17
CA VAL A 724 62.56 -15.20 -6.14
C VAL A 724 62.06 -15.86 -7.43
N VAL A 725 60.78 -15.67 -7.74
CA VAL A 725 60.27 -15.74 -9.12
C VAL A 725 60.12 -14.30 -9.62
N ASN A 726 61.10 -13.88 -10.41
CA ASN A 726 61.11 -12.59 -11.09
C ASN A 726 59.99 -12.53 -12.14
N GLY A 727 59.06 -11.59 -11.97
CA GLY A 727 58.02 -11.30 -12.98
C GLY A 727 57.09 -10.13 -12.67
N ASN A 728 56.67 -9.89 -11.42
CA ASN A 728 55.54 -8.98 -11.12
C ASN A 728 55.84 -7.87 -10.08
N SER A 729 57.10 -7.49 -9.88
CA SER A 729 57.45 -6.51 -8.84
C SER A 729 56.97 -5.08 -9.15
N SER A 730 56.84 -4.70 -10.43
CA SER A 730 56.48 -3.32 -10.83
C SER A 730 54.98 -3.02 -10.74
N THR A 731 54.11 -4.04 -10.88
CA THR A 731 52.65 -3.86 -10.77
C THR A 731 52.20 -3.88 -9.32
N ALA A 732 52.81 -4.71 -8.47
CA ALA A 732 52.59 -4.71 -7.03
C ALA A 732 53.02 -3.38 -6.40
N LEU A 733 54.20 -2.85 -6.75
CA LEU A 733 54.68 -1.56 -6.26
C LEU A 733 53.79 -0.38 -6.68
N ARG A 734 53.26 -0.37 -7.91
CA ARG A 734 52.33 0.68 -8.37
C ARG A 734 50.96 0.61 -7.70
N LEU A 735 50.42 -0.59 -7.49
CA LEU A 735 49.17 -0.77 -6.74
C LEU A 735 49.31 -0.32 -5.28
N GLU A 736 50.49 -0.52 -4.70
CA GLU A 736 50.84 -0.08 -3.34
C GLU A 736 51.09 1.44 -3.28
N GLU A 737 51.73 2.02 -4.30
CA GLU A 737 51.91 3.48 -4.44
C GLU A 737 50.57 4.22 -4.62
N ASP A 738 49.68 3.70 -5.48
CA ASP A 738 48.33 4.24 -5.67
C ASP A 738 47.47 4.10 -4.40
N ALA A 739 47.69 3.04 -3.60
CA ALA A 739 47.03 2.88 -2.31
C ALA A 739 47.55 3.89 -1.28
N ALA A 740 48.87 4.07 -1.21
CA ALA A 740 49.50 5.04 -0.32
C ALA A 740 49.10 6.48 -0.66
N GLN A 741 48.96 6.83 -1.95
CA GLN A 741 48.46 8.14 -2.38
C GLN A 741 47.00 8.36 -1.98
N ARG A 742 46.13 7.37 -2.16
CA ARG A 742 44.73 7.45 -1.71
C ARG A 742 44.61 7.60 -0.19
N ASP A 743 45.47 6.91 0.57
CA ASP A 743 45.50 7.04 2.03
C ASP A 743 46.03 8.41 2.48
N LEU A 744 47.01 8.97 1.76
CA LEU A 744 47.52 10.33 1.99
C LEU A 744 46.46 11.39 1.71
N ASP A 745 45.75 11.28 0.58
CA ASP A 745 44.66 12.20 0.21
C ASP A 745 43.50 12.14 1.22
N LEU A 746 43.16 10.92 1.69
CA LEU A 746 42.20 10.73 2.77
C LEU A 746 42.67 11.45 4.05
N ALA A 747 43.92 11.25 4.47
CA ALA A 747 44.48 11.88 5.66
C ALA A 747 44.50 13.42 5.57
N LEU A 748 44.87 13.97 4.41
CA LEU A 748 44.84 15.42 4.16
C LEU A 748 43.41 15.98 4.26
N SER A 749 42.42 15.27 3.72
CA SER A 749 41.01 15.65 3.84
C SER A 749 40.46 15.56 5.27
N VAL A 750 41.12 14.84 6.18
CA VAL A 750 40.78 14.75 7.62
C VAL A 750 41.33 15.92 8.40
N LEU A 751 42.52 16.42 8.06
CA LEU A 751 43.27 17.39 8.85
C LEU A 751 42.80 18.86 8.71
N GLU A 752 42.26 19.29 7.55
CA GLU A 752 41.97 20.71 7.32
C GLU A 752 40.60 21.19 7.81
N THR A 753 39.50 20.54 7.37
CA THR A 753 38.11 20.89 7.78
C THR A 753 37.15 19.70 7.89
N GLY A 754 37.56 18.51 7.47
CA GLY A 754 36.66 17.36 7.30
C GLY A 754 36.25 16.64 8.60
N SER A 755 37.03 16.74 9.69
CA SER A 755 36.71 16.02 10.94
C SER A 755 35.36 16.45 11.54
N ALA A 756 35.12 17.76 11.67
CA ALA A 756 33.85 18.28 12.21
C ALA A 756 32.66 17.99 11.28
N VAL A 757 32.87 18.11 9.97
CA VAL A 757 31.85 17.82 8.94
C VAL A 757 31.44 16.33 8.99
N ARG A 758 32.39 15.42 9.18
CA ARG A 758 32.14 13.98 9.29
C ARG A 758 31.45 13.58 10.58
N GLU A 759 31.84 14.17 11.72
CA GLU A 759 31.16 13.95 13.01
C GLU A 759 29.70 14.43 12.97
N GLU A 760 29.47 15.59 12.34
CA GLU A 760 28.13 16.13 12.14
C GLU A 760 27.30 15.28 11.17
N ALA A 761 27.93 14.77 10.09
CA ALA A 761 27.30 13.85 9.16
C ALA A 761 26.94 12.51 9.83
N LEU A 762 27.81 12.00 10.69
CA LEU A 762 27.58 10.77 11.46
C LEU A 762 26.36 10.93 12.36
N THR A 763 26.29 12.04 13.10
CA THR A 763 25.12 12.38 13.93
C THR A 763 23.84 12.44 13.09
N ALA A 764 23.89 13.09 11.92
CA ALA A 764 22.73 13.17 11.02
C ALA A 764 22.28 11.79 10.48
N VAL A 765 23.22 10.89 10.17
CA VAL A 765 22.92 9.51 9.76
C VAL A 765 22.25 8.74 10.91
N LEU A 766 22.79 8.81 12.13
CA LEU A 766 22.22 8.11 13.28
C LEU A 766 20.79 8.57 13.58
N ILE A 767 20.52 9.89 13.52
CA ILE A 767 19.17 10.45 13.70
C ILE A 767 18.20 9.92 12.64
N ARG A 768 18.63 9.85 11.38
CA ARG A 768 17.78 9.31 10.32
C ARG A 768 17.58 7.81 10.47
N LEU A 769 18.59 7.06 10.84
CA LEU A 769 18.51 5.62 11.03
C LEU A 769 17.54 5.27 12.17
N HIS A 770 17.53 6.08 13.23
CA HIS A 770 16.57 6.00 14.35
C HIS A 770 15.13 6.27 13.93
N SER A 771 14.90 7.06 12.88
CA SER A 771 13.54 7.33 12.38
C SER A 771 12.85 6.11 11.75
N PHE A 772 13.59 5.04 11.43
CA PHE A 772 13.05 3.79 10.89
C PHE A 772 12.66 2.80 11.99
N PRO A 773 11.70 1.89 11.73
CA PRO A 773 11.35 0.86 12.71
C PRO A 773 12.53 -0.06 13.05
N SER A 774 12.76 -0.34 14.35
CA SER A 774 13.90 -1.11 14.87
C SER A 774 14.06 -2.48 14.18
N SER A 775 12.95 -3.15 13.87
CA SER A 775 12.97 -4.45 13.16
C SER A 775 13.46 -4.37 11.71
N THR A 776 13.31 -3.22 11.06
CA THR A 776 13.80 -2.96 9.70
C THR A 776 15.28 -2.60 9.77
N THR A 777 15.65 -1.71 10.70
CA THR A 777 17.04 -1.29 10.95
C THR A 777 17.92 -2.49 11.33
N ALA A 778 17.52 -3.33 12.29
CA ALA A 778 18.29 -4.51 12.68
C ALA A 778 18.47 -5.54 11.55
N LYS A 779 17.44 -5.73 10.70
CA LYS A 779 17.54 -6.61 9.52
C LYS A 779 18.46 -6.04 8.45
N ALA A 780 18.42 -4.73 8.24
CA ALA A 780 19.28 -4.05 7.29
C ALA A 780 20.74 -4.06 7.77
N ILE A 781 21.00 -3.79 9.05
CA ILE A 781 22.33 -3.91 9.67
C ILE A 781 22.87 -5.34 9.46
N ARG A 782 22.07 -6.38 9.78
CA ARG A 782 22.48 -7.79 9.59
C ARG A 782 22.83 -8.13 8.14
N ARG A 783 22.12 -7.54 7.17
CA ARG A 783 22.32 -7.80 5.74
C ARG A 783 23.54 -7.05 5.19
N ASP A 784 23.70 -5.79 5.61
CA ASP A 784 24.56 -4.85 4.93
C ASP A 784 25.90 -4.66 5.66
N LEU A 785 26.00 -4.80 7.00
CA LEU A 785 27.25 -4.67 7.78
C LEU A 785 27.91 -6.04 8.06
N SER A 786 29.24 -6.08 8.09
CA SER A 786 30.02 -7.23 8.58
C SER A 786 30.04 -7.31 10.11
N GLY A 787 30.46 -8.44 10.68
CA GLY A 787 30.60 -8.60 12.13
C GLY A 787 31.51 -7.53 12.77
N ASP A 788 32.65 -7.26 12.14
CA ASP A 788 33.60 -6.25 12.61
C ASP A 788 33.02 -4.83 12.51
N GLU A 789 32.30 -4.53 11.42
CA GLU A 789 31.63 -3.23 11.26
C GLU A 789 30.51 -3.02 12.30
N VAL A 790 29.80 -4.09 12.68
CA VAL A 790 28.81 -4.03 13.79
C VAL A 790 29.52 -3.79 15.12
N LEU A 791 30.68 -4.39 15.37
CA LEU A 791 31.46 -4.17 16.59
C LEU A 791 31.98 -2.73 16.67
N SER A 792 32.53 -2.20 15.58
CA SER A 792 32.95 -0.80 15.49
C SER A 792 31.77 0.17 15.71
N LEU A 793 30.57 -0.19 15.23
CA LEU A 793 29.35 0.60 15.46
C LEU A 793 28.96 0.59 16.95
N VAL A 794 29.06 -0.56 17.62
CA VAL A 794 28.82 -0.65 19.07
C VAL A 794 29.83 0.19 19.85
N GLN A 795 31.11 0.16 19.48
CA GLN A 795 32.15 1.00 20.12
C GLN A 795 31.92 2.49 19.89
N LEU A 796 31.54 2.89 18.68
CA LEU A 796 31.13 4.26 18.36
C LEU A 796 29.97 4.72 19.25
N LEU A 797 28.90 3.93 19.33
CA LEU A 797 27.72 4.28 20.13
C LEU A 797 28.01 4.31 21.64
N ARG A 798 28.95 3.49 22.13
CA ARG A 798 29.44 3.56 23.51
C ARG A 798 30.21 4.86 23.78
N ASN A 799 31.08 5.27 22.86
CA ASN A 799 31.79 6.55 22.97
C ASN A 799 30.81 7.73 22.98
N GLU A 800 29.77 7.69 22.15
CA GLU A 800 28.71 8.71 22.16
C GLU A 800 27.89 8.68 23.45
N LEU A 801 27.66 7.50 24.06
CA LEU A 801 27.01 7.39 25.36
C LEU A 801 27.85 8.02 26.49
N SER A 802 29.16 7.77 26.50
CA SER A 802 30.08 8.34 27.49
C SER A 802 30.28 9.84 27.31
N ARG A 803 30.43 10.31 26.06
CA ARG A 803 30.55 11.75 25.73
C ARG A 803 29.28 12.52 26.08
N GLY A 804 28.13 11.85 26.03
CA GLY A 804 26.85 12.41 26.46
C GLY A 804 26.73 12.65 27.98
N GLY A 805 27.71 12.23 28.79
CA GLY A 805 27.73 12.45 30.24
C GLY A 805 26.76 11.56 31.04
N TRP A 806 26.22 10.50 30.41
CA TRP A 806 25.21 9.62 31.04
C TRP A 806 25.82 8.56 31.95
N THR A 807 27.13 8.35 31.87
CA THR A 807 27.88 7.36 32.65
C THR A 807 28.82 8.01 33.68
N SER A 808 28.95 9.34 33.66
CA SER A 808 29.82 10.11 34.56
C SER A 808 29.10 10.47 35.86
N SER A 809 29.85 10.51 36.96
CA SER A 809 29.33 11.00 38.25
C SER A 809 29.16 12.52 38.21
N TYR A 810 28.04 13.03 38.72
CA TYR A 810 27.79 14.47 38.87
C TYR A 810 28.75 15.16 39.87
N LEU A 811 29.50 14.40 40.66
CA LEU A 811 30.42 14.90 41.69
C LEU A 811 31.88 14.89 41.26
N ASP A 812 32.19 14.41 40.05
CA ASP A 812 33.56 14.43 39.54
C ASP A 812 33.93 15.86 39.11
N GLU A 813 35.07 16.36 39.59
CA GLU A 813 35.54 17.74 39.39
C GLU A 813 36.00 18.05 37.94
N ASP A 814 36.07 17.04 37.06
CA ASP A 814 36.48 17.19 35.66
C ASP A 814 35.36 17.73 34.73
N VAL A 815 34.17 18.03 35.27
CA VAL A 815 32.96 18.42 34.51
C VAL A 815 32.93 19.93 34.19
N GLU A 816 33.89 20.73 34.65
CA GLU A 816 33.93 22.19 34.43
C GLU A 816 34.14 22.63 32.96
N ASN A 817 34.42 21.71 32.02
CA ASN A 817 34.69 22.02 30.61
C ASN A 817 33.57 21.64 29.60
N PHE A 818 32.39 21.23 30.05
CA PHE A 818 31.29 20.90 29.12
C PHE A 818 30.42 22.12 28.84
N ASP A 819 30.47 22.62 27.61
CA ASP A 819 29.66 23.75 27.13
C ASP A 819 28.15 23.54 27.40
N GLU A 820 27.55 24.43 28.20
CA GLU A 820 26.13 24.39 28.61
C GLU A 820 25.14 24.37 27.41
N GLU A 821 25.56 24.86 26.24
CA GLU A 821 24.73 24.85 25.02
C GLU A 821 24.57 23.46 24.40
N GLN A 822 25.55 22.55 24.56
CA GLN A 822 25.48 21.18 24.02
C GLN A 822 24.60 20.24 24.88
N GLN A 823 24.44 20.53 26.17
CA GLN A 823 23.69 19.68 27.11
C GLN A 823 22.16 19.74 26.92
N SER A 824 21.60 20.85 26.43
CA SER A 824 20.13 21.00 26.30
C SER A 824 19.52 20.24 25.11
N ALA A 825 20.33 19.86 24.11
CA ALA A 825 19.89 19.13 22.92
C ALA A 825 19.96 17.60 23.04
N ASN A 826 20.70 17.09 24.05
CA ASN A 826 21.13 15.68 24.12
C ASN A 826 20.14 14.73 24.82
N GLY A 827 19.03 15.21 25.36
CA GLY A 827 17.99 14.34 25.95
C GLY A 827 17.36 13.36 24.94
N ARG A 828 17.40 13.66 23.64
CA ARG A 828 17.02 12.73 22.56
C ARG A 828 18.14 11.75 22.19
N GLY A 829 19.38 12.06 22.55
CA GLY A 829 20.57 11.28 22.25
C GLY A 829 20.54 9.90 22.89
N VAL A 830 20.18 9.77 24.18
CA VAL A 830 20.14 8.47 24.88
C VAL A 830 19.15 7.51 24.26
N HIS A 831 17.94 7.98 23.95
CA HIS A 831 16.93 7.15 23.31
C HIS A 831 17.40 6.66 21.94
N LEU A 832 18.01 7.55 21.15
CA LEU A 832 18.57 7.20 19.85
C LEU A 832 19.72 6.19 19.97
N ILE A 833 20.65 6.42 20.90
CA ILE A 833 21.83 5.56 21.11
C ILE A 833 21.39 4.19 21.63
N SER A 834 20.51 4.12 22.63
CA SER A 834 20.01 2.86 23.20
C SER A 834 19.25 2.02 22.18
N ASP A 835 18.38 2.63 21.37
CA ASP A 835 17.67 1.93 20.29
C ASP A 835 18.63 1.39 19.23
N LEU A 836 19.65 2.17 18.84
CA LEU A 836 20.62 1.74 17.83
C LEU A 836 21.59 0.68 18.37
N ILE A 837 22.02 0.76 19.64
CA ILE A 837 22.78 -0.30 20.32
C ILE A 837 21.93 -1.58 20.35
N GLY A 838 20.65 -1.48 20.73
CA GLY A 838 19.71 -2.60 20.70
C GLY A 838 19.57 -3.23 19.30
N CYS A 839 19.40 -2.39 18.27
CA CYS A 839 19.33 -2.86 16.88
C CYS A 839 20.63 -3.54 16.42
N ALA A 840 21.80 -3.02 16.80
CA ALA A 840 23.09 -3.59 16.46
C ALA A 840 23.28 -4.96 17.14
N LEU A 841 22.94 -5.09 18.43
CA LEU A 841 22.99 -6.35 19.18
C LEU A 841 22.01 -7.40 18.60
N ASP A 842 20.77 -6.99 18.30
CA ASP A 842 19.75 -7.84 17.68
C ASP A 842 20.14 -8.31 16.28
N SER A 843 20.88 -7.48 15.54
CA SER A 843 21.37 -7.83 14.20
C SER A 843 22.37 -8.98 14.25
N SER A 844 23.25 -9.03 15.25
CA SER A 844 24.23 -10.11 15.42
C SER A 844 23.57 -11.40 15.94
N GLY A 845 22.66 -11.29 16.91
CA GLY A 845 21.96 -12.44 17.50
C GLY A 845 22.91 -13.44 18.19
N PRO A 846 22.40 -14.47 18.90
CA PRO A 846 23.23 -15.36 19.71
C PRO A 846 24.27 -16.15 18.88
N ALA A 847 23.95 -16.47 17.62
CA ALA A 847 24.84 -17.20 16.73
C ALA A 847 26.01 -16.35 16.19
N GLY A 848 25.83 -15.02 16.04
CA GLY A 848 26.88 -14.13 15.54
C GLY A 848 28.01 -13.95 16.56
N TRP A 849 27.66 -13.77 17.83
CA TRP A 849 28.62 -13.68 18.93
C TRP A 849 29.39 -15.00 19.15
N LEU A 850 28.72 -16.15 19.05
CA LEU A 850 29.35 -17.47 19.21
C LEU A 850 30.26 -17.85 18.03
N LEU A 851 29.87 -17.50 16.80
CA LEU A 851 30.69 -17.78 15.62
C LEU A 851 31.94 -16.90 15.59
N SER A 852 31.80 -15.62 15.96
CA SER A 852 32.93 -14.68 16.10
C SER A 852 33.92 -15.13 17.19
N ALA A 853 33.43 -15.65 18.32
CA ALA A 853 34.27 -16.21 19.37
C ALA A 853 34.99 -17.51 18.94
N ALA A 854 34.38 -18.31 18.05
CA ALA A 854 34.96 -19.56 17.54
C ALA A 854 35.97 -19.36 16.40
N THR A 855 35.92 -18.24 15.68
CA THR A 855 36.80 -17.95 14.54
C THR A 855 37.94 -16.99 14.85
N SER A 856 37.93 -16.37 16.04
CA SER A 856 38.94 -15.38 16.45
C SER A 856 39.99 -16.00 17.38
N SER A 857 41.16 -15.37 17.48
CA SER A 857 42.25 -15.89 18.30
C SER A 857 41.87 -15.86 19.79
N ASP A 858 42.49 -16.68 20.65
CA ASP A 858 42.18 -16.72 22.10
C ASP A 858 42.22 -15.33 22.78
N ASN A 859 43.01 -14.39 22.24
CA ASN A 859 43.06 -13.01 22.71
C ASN A 859 41.80 -12.20 22.36
N ASP A 860 41.26 -12.38 21.15
CA ASP A 860 40.09 -11.62 20.67
C ASP A 860 38.80 -12.07 21.37
N SER A 861 38.67 -13.37 21.68
CA SER A 861 37.53 -13.88 22.45
C SER A 861 37.43 -13.21 23.83
N LYS A 862 38.57 -12.98 24.49
CA LYS A 862 38.61 -12.29 25.79
C LYS A 862 38.21 -10.81 25.68
N THR A 863 38.63 -10.13 24.61
CA THR A 863 38.23 -8.73 24.38
C THR A 863 36.72 -8.56 24.14
N MET A 864 36.07 -9.56 23.56
CA MET A 864 34.61 -9.56 23.32
C MET A 864 33.84 -9.70 24.64
N GLU A 865 34.28 -10.59 25.53
CA GLU A 865 33.70 -10.77 26.87
C GLU A 865 33.86 -9.51 27.73
N ASP A 866 35.07 -8.92 27.71
CA ASP A 866 35.37 -7.66 28.40
C ASP A 866 34.50 -6.51 27.86
N LEU A 867 34.28 -6.46 26.53
CA LEU A 867 33.42 -5.46 25.90
C LEU A 867 31.96 -5.57 26.35
N VAL A 868 31.42 -6.79 26.42
CA VAL A 868 30.04 -7.03 26.88
C VAL A 868 29.90 -6.70 28.36
N ALA A 869 30.88 -7.08 29.19
CA ALA A 869 30.90 -6.73 30.61
C ALA A 869 30.93 -5.21 30.83
N THR A 870 31.77 -4.50 30.06
CA THR A 870 31.87 -3.04 30.14
C THR A 870 30.60 -2.36 29.64
N LEU A 871 30.04 -2.80 28.51
CA LEU A 871 28.77 -2.27 27.98
C LEU A 871 27.63 -2.47 29.00
N ARG A 872 27.57 -3.61 29.68
CA ARG A 872 26.59 -3.86 30.73
C ARG A 872 26.74 -2.88 31.89
N PHE A 873 27.97 -2.63 32.33
CA PHE A 873 28.25 -1.67 33.40
C PHE A 873 27.82 -0.24 33.01
N GLU A 874 28.20 0.22 31.81
CA GLU A 874 27.83 1.54 31.27
C GLU A 874 26.31 1.70 31.16
N VAL A 875 25.60 0.70 30.63
CA VAL A 875 24.13 0.74 30.48
C VAL A 875 23.44 0.71 31.85
N SER A 876 23.95 -0.05 32.82
CA SER A 876 23.42 -0.04 34.18
C SER A 876 23.57 1.32 34.86
N ALA A 877 24.75 1.95 34.74
CA ALA A 877 24.97 3.30 35.25
C ALA A 877 24.03 4.32 34.59
N ALA A 878 23.91 4.29 33.25
CA ALA A 878 23.01 5.18 32.53
C ALA A 878 21.52 4.97 32.91
N LEU A 879 21.11 3.72 33.17
CA LEU A 879 19.75 3.41 33.62
C LEU A 879 19.47 3.99 35.01
N GLU A 880 20.39 3.81 35.96
CA GLU A 880 20.28 4.36 37.31
C GLU A 880 20.16 5.90 37.27
N CYS A 881 20.98 6.57 36.44
CA CYS A 881 20.90 8.01 36.23
C CYS A 881 19.54 8.45 35.65
N VAL A 882 18.98 7.71 34.68
CA VAL A 882 17.65 8.02 34.11
C VAL A 882 16.53 7.77 35.12
N GLU A 883 16.61 6.72 35.93
CA GLU A 883 15.65 6.44 37.01
C GLU A 883 15.67 7.54 38.08
N GLU A 884 16.86 7.97 38.51
CA GLU A 884 17.00 9.08 39.44
C GLU A 884 16.50 10.41 38.83
N ALA A 885 16.84 10.70 37.58
CA ALA A 885 16.38 11.90 36.89
C ALA A 885 14.84 11.92 36.73
N THR A 886 14.22 10.78 36.42
CA THR A 886 12.75 10.69 36.31
C THR A 886 12.06 10.82 37.66
N TYR A 887 12.63 10.23 38.72
CA TYR A 887 12.17 10.38 40.10
C TYR A 887 12.23 11.85 40.55
N LEU A 888 13.37 12.50 40.36
CA LEU A 888 13.57 13.92 40.68
C LEU A 888 12.66 14.83 39.85
N ASN A 889 12.50 14.57 38.55
CA ASN A 889 11.60 15.34 37.69
C ASN A 889 10.13 15.21 38.15
N GLY A 890 9.70 14.03 38.60
CA GLY A 890 8.38 13.84 39.20
C GLY A 890 8.22 14.66 40.49
N LEU A 891 9.16 14.52 41.41
CA LEU A 891 9.14 15.20 42.71
C LEU A 891 9.23 16.73 42.58
N LEU A 892 10.24 17.23 41.88
CA LEU A 892 10.47 18.66 41.64
C LEU A 892 9.37 19.24 40.76
N GLY A 893 8.90 18.50 39.76
CA GLY A 893 7.80 18.92 38.89
C GLY A 893 6.51 19.20 39.67
N GLU A 894 6.19 18.37 40.65
CA GLU A 894 5.05 18.61 41.56
C GLU A 894 5.29 19.80 42.48
N MET A 895 6.48 19.93 43.06
CA MET A 895 6.84 21.08 43.91
C MET A 895 6.77 22.41 43.15
N VAL A 896 7.27 22.46 41.92
CA VAL A 896 7.23 23.65 41.04
C VAL A 896 5.79 23.96 40.62
N ARG A 897 4.98 22.95 40.27
CA ARG A 897 3.55 23.15 39.96
C ARG A 897 2.77 23.68 41.16
N TYR A 898 3.05 23.17 42.35
CA TYR A 898 2.48 23.67 43.59
C TYR A 898 2.92 25.12 43.84
N GLY A 899 4.20 25.43 43.72
CA GLY A 899 4.75 26.79 43.84
C GLY A 899 4.05 27.78 42.91
N LYS A 900 3.92 27.45 41.62
CA LYS A 900 3.17 28.26 40.64
C LYS A 900 1.69 28.42 41.02
N SER A 901 1.06 27.36 41.53
CA SER A 901 -0.35 27.41 41.94
C SER A 901 -0.57 28.27 43.19
N VAL A 902 0.39 28.27 44.12
CA VAL A 902 0.38 29.14 45.31
C VAL A 902 0.60 30.59 44.93
N GLU A 903 1.54 30.88 44.02
CA GLU A 903 1.79 32.22 43.50
C GLU A 903 0.53 32.81 42.83
N MET A 904 -0.13 32.02 41.98
CA MET A 904 -1.41 32.39 41.35
C MET A 904 -2.54 32.62 42.37
N ALA A 905 -2.55 31.88 43.48
CA ALA A 905 -3.54 32.04 44.55
C ALA A 905 -3.28 33.29 45.41
N GLN A 906 -2.01 33.65 45.63
CA GLN A 906 -1.61 34.81 46.43
C GLN A 906 -1.69 36.14 45.66
N HIS A 907 -1.40 36.13 44.36
CA HIS A 907 -1.42 37.31 43.48
C HIS A 907 -2.38 37.13 42.29
N PRO A 908 -3.71 37.26 42.48
CA PRO A 908 -4.64 37.25 41.36
C PRO A 908 -4.41 38.49 40.48
N ASN A 909 -4.26 38.28 39.17
CA ASN A 909 -4.09 39.34 38.16
C ASN A 909 -5.01 40.55 38.40
N GLU A 910 -4.44 41.75 38.28
CA GLU A 910 -5.07 43.04 38.62
C GLU A 910 -6.39 43.33 37.87
N SER A 911 -6.65 42.64 36.75
CA SER A 911 -7.87 42.77 35.96
C SER A 911 -9.14 42.25 36.65
N SER A 912 -9.02 41.59 37.82
CA SER A 912 -10.17 41.04 38.58
C SER A 912 -10.50 41.80 39.89
N LYS A 913 -9.97 43.01 40.08
CA LYS A 913 -10.29 43.90 41.22
C LYS A 913 -11.73 44.47 41.14
N SER A 914 -12.75 43.63 41.23
CA SER A 914 -14.14 44.05 41.46
C SER A 914 -14.61 43.66 42.87
N LYS A 915 -14.48 44.61 43.79
CA LYS A 915 -15.31 44.87 45.00
C LYS A 915 -15.92 43.67 45.74
N SER A 916 -15.13 42.63 45.98
CA SER A 916 -15.40 41.66 47.04
C SER A 916 -14.07 41.44 47.74
N ARG A 917 -13.91 42.01 48.94
CA ARG A 917 -12.86 41.60 49.86
C ARG A 917 -13.11 40.12 50.13
N LYS A 918 -12.43 39.25 49.39
CA LYS A 918 -12.41 37.82 49.68
C LYS A 918 -11.71 37.66 51.02
N ILE A 919 -12.35 36.91 51.91
CA ILE A 919 -11.77 36.38 53.13
C ILE A 919 -10.45 35.72 52.72
N LYS A 920 -9.32 36.23 53.21
CA LYS A 920 -8.05 35.52 53.09
C LYS A 920 -8.19 34.29 53.98
N THR A 921 -8.47 33.14 53.38
CA THR A 921 -8.28 31.84 54.02
C THR A 921 -6.77 31.68 54.23
N PHE A 922 -6.25 32.23 55.33
CA PHE A 922 -4.92 31.89 55.83
C PHE A 922 -4.97 30.43 56.28
N LEU A 923 -4.72 29.52 55.34
CA LEU A 923 -4.39 28.13 55.64
C LEU A 923 -2.86 27.91 55.56
N GLN A 924 -2.08 28.94 55.85
CA GLN A 924 -0.65 28.79 56.11
C GLN A 924 -0.28 29.63 57.32
N ASN A 925 0.01 28.94 58.42
CA ASN A 925 0.85 29.51 59.46
C ASN A 925 2.17 29.92 58.80
N PRO A 926 2.60 31.20 58.86
CA PRO A 926 3.87 31.63 58.28
C PRO A 926 5.10 30.96 58.94
N GLU A 927 4.91 30.27 60.06
CA GLU A 927 5.96 29.54 60.79
C GLU A 927 6.26 28.16 60.21
N VAL A 928 5.39 27.61 59.33
CA VAL A 928 5.59 26.27 58.75
C VAL A 928 6.17 26.42 57.35
N ARG A 929 7.51 26.53 57.26
CA ARG A 929 8.27 26.45 56.00
C ARG A 929 8.37 25.00 55.49
N LEU A 930 7.25 24.27 55.47
CA LEU A 930 7.17 22.89 54.99
C LEU A 930 6.16 22.80 53.84
N LEU A 931 6.43 21.92 52.88
CA LEU A 931 5.47 21.59 51.83
C LEU A 931 4.25 20.90 52.45
N PRO A 932 3.01 21.29 52.08
CA PRO A 932 1.82 20.60 52.60
C PRO A 932 1.70 19.21 51.99
N LEU A 933 1.29 18.23 52.79
CA LEU A 933 1.12 16.82 52.39
C LEU A 933 0.22 16.63 51.14
N GLY A 934 -0.75 17.52 50.93
CA GLY A 934 -1.68 17.42 49.81
C GLY A 934 -1.24 18.14 48.53
N LEU A 935 -0.22 19.01 48.57
CA LEU A 935 0.21 19.87 47.45
C LEU A 935 -0.95 20.56 46.69
N LYS A 936 -2.04 20.91 47.39
CA LYS A 936 -3.19 21.62 46.80
C LYS A 936 -3.16 23.09 47.16
N ALA A 937 -3.12 23.95 46.14
CA ALA A 937 -3.37 25.38 46.30
C ALA A 937 -4.88 25.67 46.20
N ASP A 938 -5.36 26.65 46.96
CA ASP A 938 -6.75 27.11 46.88
C ASP A 938 -6.91 27.98 45.62
N SER A 939 -7.57 27.43 44.59
CA SER A 939 -7.78 28.09 43.29
C SER A 939 -9.00 29.03 43.27
N GLY A 940 -9.72 29.15 44.40
CA GLY A 940 -10.95 29.92 44.48
C GLY A 940 -12.12 29.34 43.66
N VAL A 941 -13.31 29.92 43.83
CA VAL A 941 -14.52 29.42 43.14
C VAL A 941 -14.55 29.90 41.69
N SER A 942 -14.59 28.94 40.74
CA SER A 942 -14.72 29.18 39.30
C SER A 942 -15.96 30.00 38.93
N LEU A 943 -15.86 30.89 37.94
CA LEU A 943 -16.99 31.71 37.45
C LEU A 943 -17.99 30.93 36.59
N THR A 944 -17.63 29.75 36.09
CA THR A 944 -18.44 28.92 35.21
C THR A 944 -18.80 27.58 35.87
N ARG A 945 -19.92 26.99 35.45
CA ARG A 945 -20.41 25.67 35.86
C ARG A 945 -20.78 24.91 34.60
N VAL A 946 -20.49 23.61 34.60
CA VAL A 946 -20.97 22.70 33.55
C VAL A 946 -22.39 22.23 33.90
N GLY A 947 -23.34 22.51 33.02
CA GLY A 947 -24.74 22.12 33.09
C GLY A 947 -25.00 20.71 32.54
N ALA A 948 -26.26 20.28 32.56
CA ALA A 948 -26.67 18.99 32.01
C ALA A 948 -26.43 18.98 30.49
N GLY A 949 -25.76 17.94 29.98
CA GLY A 949 -25.40 17.85 28.55
C GLY A 949 -24.07 18.53 28.18
N GLY A 950 -23.28 19.00 29.15
CA GLY A 950 -21.94 19.55 28.90
C GLY A 950 -21.90 21.05 28.56
N GLU A 951 -23.05 21.73 28.62
CA GLU A 951 -23.14 23.19 28.39
C GLU A 951 -22.40 23.98 29.48
N ILE A 952 -21.58 24.97 29.11
CA ILE A 952 -20.85 25.82 30.06
C ILE A 952 -21.68 27.07 30.37
N GLN A 953 -22.22 27.16 31.58
CA GLN A 953 -23.04 28.29 32.06
C GLN A 953 -22.29 29.13 33.10
N ARG A 954 -22.59 30.43 33.18
CA ARG A 954 -22.03 31.32 34.21
C ARG A 954 -22.66 31.03 35.58
N ARG A 955 -21.87 30.92 36.65
CA ARG A 955 -22.38 30.67 38.02
C ARG A 955 -23.11 31.89 38.55
N SER A 956 -24.24 31.65 39.23
CA SER A 956 -24.97 32.68 39.96
C SER A 956 -24.17 33.17 41.17
N ALA A 957 -24.41 34.41 41.61
CA ALA A 957 -23.79 34.96 42.80
C ALA A 957 -24.15 34.16 44.07
N ARG A 958 -25.37 33.62 44.13
CA ARG A 958 -25.87 32.76 45.22
C ARG A 958 -25.10 31.44 45.29
N ASP A 959 -24.91 30.78 44.15
CA ASP A 959 -24.15 29.52 44.08
C ASP A 959 -22.68 29.73 44.44
N ARG A 960 -22.09 30.83 43.99
CA ARG A 960 -20.72 31.21 44.36
C ARG A 960 -20.60 31.45 45.86
N GLY A 961 -21.55 32.15 46.47
CA GLY A 961 -21.60 32.37 47.93
C GLY A 961 -21.72 31.07 48.72
N ASN A 962 -22.57 30.14 48.27
CA ASN A 962 -22.70 28.82 48.90
C ASN A 962 -21.38 28.03 48.87
N LEU A 963 -20.64 28.07 47.76
CA LEU A 963 -19.35 27.38 47.65
C LEU A 963 -18.25 28.04 48.47
N ILE A 964 -18.25 29.38 48.54
CA ILE A 964 -17.35 30.11 49.44
C ILE A 964 -17.64 29.73 50.90
N SER A 965 -18.91 29.70 51.29
CA SER A 965 -19.30 29.27 52.65
C SER A 965 -18.86 27.85 52.98
N LYS A 966 -18.91 26.93 52.01
CA LYS A 966 -18.38 25.55 52.16
C LYS A 966 -16.86 25.47 52.22
N SER A 967 -16.14 26.46 51.67
CA SER A 967 -14.67 26.52 51.72
C SER A 967 -14.10 27.10 53.02
N VAL A 968 -14.95 27.74 53.84
CA VAL A 968 -14.54 28.22 55.16
C VAL A 968 -14.42 27.02 56.11
N GLY A 969 -13.32 26.95 56.86
CA GLY A 969 -13.09 25.88 57.84
C GLY A 969 -14.03 25.94 59.04
N LYS A 970 -13.96 24.94 59.93
CA LYS A 970 -14.80 24.87 61.15
C LYS A 970 -14.67 26.08 62.08
N TYR A 971 -13.55 26.79 61.99
CA TYR A 971 -13.26 27.99 62.77
C TYR A 971 -12.56 29.03 61.90
N SER A 972 -13.05 30.27 61.92
CA SER A 972 -12.44 31.41 61.23
C SER A 972 -12.58 32.67 62.09
N PHE A 973 -11.56 33.54 62.08
CA PHE A 973 -11.66 34.88 62.65
C PHE A 973 -11.99 35.88 61.55
N GLU A 974 -13.27 36.22 61.43
CA GLU A 974 -13.73 37.24 60.49
C GLU A 974 -13.83 38.60 61.18
N ARG A 975 -12.75 39.39 61.12
CA ARG A 975 -12.76 40.75 61.64
C ARG A 975 -13.54 41.66 60.67
N ILE A 976 -14.78 41.97 61.02
CA ILE A 976 -15.55 43.04 60.37
C ILE A 976 -14.90 44.37 60.77
N ARG A 977 -14.58 45.22 59.79
CA ARG A 977 -14.00 46.55 59.98
C ARG A 977 -14.92 47.62 59.43
#